data_AF-A0A2V3IVX3-F1
#
_entry.id   AF-A0A2V3IVX3-F1
#
_cell.length_a   1.000
_cell.length_b   1.000
_cell.length_c   1.000
_cell.angle_alpha   90.00
_cell.angle_beta   90.00
_cell.angle_gamma   90.00
#
_symmetry.space_group_name_H-M   'P 1'
#
loop_
_entity.id
_entity.type
_entity.pdbx_description
1 polymer ?
#
loop_
_entity_poly.entity_id
_entity_poly.type
_entity_poly.pdbx_seq_one_letter_code
_entity_poly.pdbx_strand_id
1 'polypeptide(L)'
;MRSTIPTLACLVFLFVSFADAEKGKQLPFDHLAHAVPGKDITVRDEDGDGFAEVSLNGELSHTHYFVPGPPAIVGKLISYEWVDKNLGAVIGTTMTVTYNFPVGVTTVTLTVVDNSGDSSSDDIKVTVLPSGDQGAYLYFYDLSRVALEGGAIPKIPPPQHGLAVDSINFKTKDAFPDVPFISQGPFASRAVSEYLAVVEDEYIFFVENGGGAAILYIDDNVVIRKLKTDTNSTLAVGKPLKLTKGKHKLELVYYTSDPELAQLVLGVKLSGANQPVPPEFLSYESNMVLPTVHEITPAESTLGGGGSLKIFGAGFTVNSKVTIGPYEAEEVYVRSDSQIHIKVPKASAPADVLLHVNSSRGQSNAIHFTYTEEALMPIKFTEEFVKYENGTAFPSEQFATVALGPDLRYYFGSLDTRIHVLTIDHKTLTVKASCKSESAGPSRSITGVSFNPTDVTLRAYISTNTFYWKNWGLMSDEEGWHNGKIETFVPGKNADNPEVCLVHEKDVVTGLPVSNHDHGVNSLIWDNSGNLYAQIGGFTNAGVSVPGDLVGGVPESVLSAATIVVHTRATGFNGHVKYDQYTDPGSAKKITPDRFVEGFAYGFRNSYGSVYHTNGYIYATDNGPNKGYGNRSVTCNSEAEDPWHPDSLVLVHKDGYYGFPNRARGSYGDVRQCVYHAPTDTSKNGFTSALATFEASTNGIVEYTANCFQGQLRGDLLISKYAVSGSGKLYRVSLDATGTKRVGDVEELAKFSGLSIVMNPFGALIMPRVQQPNIAVLKPDEEKTDAREPHVTAVMPNRGPSTGGNQVAITGRNLEGAKVYFGESPCRITRRGEEHDWLLCMAPPGEGSVNVVVMTSSGTTKSIHNDYFYLRK
;
A
#
# COMPACT_ATOMS: atom_id res chain seq x y z
N MET A 1 -3.24 -24.63 -17.33
CA MET A 1 -2.16 -23.72 -17.78
C MET A 1 -2.81 -22.49 -18.42
N ARG A 2 -3.10 -21.44 -17.65
CA ARG A 2 -3.56 -20.10 -18.08
C ARG A 2 -3.89 -19.28 -16.81
N SER A 3 -3.04 -18.30 -16.48
CA SER A 3 -3.20 -17.33 -15.37
C SER A 3 -3.31 -15.94 -15.99
N THR A 4 -4.47 -15.26 -15.94
CA THR A 4 -4.91 -14.29 -14.90
C THR A 4 -3.95 -13.10 -14.73
N ILE A 5 -4.29 -11.95 -15.35
CA ILE A 5 -3.70 -10.62 -15.14
C ILE A 5 -4.82 -9.59 -15.41
N PRO A 6 -5.10 -8.66 -14.48
CA PRO A 6 -5.19 -7.27 -14.91
C PRO A 6 -4.57 -6.28 -13.91
N THR A 7 -3.84 -5.29 -14.44
CA THR A 7 -3.63 -3.95 -13.88
C THR A 7 -2.66 -3.23 -14.81
N LEU A 8 -3.18 -2.29 -15.61
CA LEU A 8 -2.38 -1.42 -16.48
C LEU A 8 -2.22 -0.06 -15.79
N ALA A 9 -0.96 0.31 -15.52
CA ALA A 9 -0.57 1.59 -14.95
C ALA A 9 -0.78 2.74 -15.96
N CYS A 10 -1.31 3.84 -15.45
CA CYS A 10 -1.88 4.95 -16.21
C CYS A 10 -0.99 6.20 -16.11
N LEU A 11 -0.28 6.52 -17.18
CA LEU A 11 0.16 7.89 -17.48
C LEU A 11 0.05 8.19 -18.99
N VAL A 12 -0.80 7.43 -19.70
CA VAL A 12 -1.07 7.61 -21.13
C VAL A 12 -2.10 8.73 -21.32
N PHE A 13 -1.69 9.77 -22.06
CA PHE A 13 -2.44 10.95 -22.53
C PHE A 13 -2.52 12.16 -21.59
N LEU A 14 -1.48 13.00 -21.64
CA LEU A 14 -1.41 14.27 -20.93
C LEU A 14 -0.72 15.38 -21.73
N PHE A 15 -1.02 15.56 -23.02
CA PHE A 15 -0.43 16.69 -23.73
C PHE A 15 -1.38 17.22 -24.82
N VAL A 16 -1.82 18.47 -24.64
CA VAL A 16 -2.31 19.29 -25.76
C VAL A 16 -1.60 20.63 -25.62
N SER A 17 -0.57 20.85 -26.44
CA SER A 17 -0.12 22.21 -26.71
C SER A 17 -1.09 22.83 -27.73
N PHE A 18 -1.67 23.97 -27.38
CA PHE A 18 -2.45 24.80 -28.29
C PHE A 18 -1.59 25.26 -29.47
N ALA A 19 -1.58 24.51 -30.57
CA ALA A 19 -1.05 24.99 -31.86
C ALA A 19 -1.66 24.32 -33.11
N ASP A 20 -2.26 23.12 -33.06
CA ASP A 20 -2.63 22.39 -34.30
C ASP A 20 -4.07 21.81 -34.33
N ALA A 21 -5.03 22.46 -33.69
CA ALA A 21 -6.45 22.05 -33.73
C ALA A 21 -7.13 22.17 -35.14
N GLU A 22 -6.37 22.36 -36.23
CA GLU A 22 -6.92 22.55 -37.58
C GLU A 22 -6.89 21.31 -38.49
N LYS A 23 -6.31 20.17 -38.10
CA LYS A 23 -6.24 18.99 -38.99
C LYS A 23 -6.98 17.81 -38.38
N GLY A 24 -8.28 17.73 -38.65
CA GLY A 24 -9.21 16.65 -38.25
C GLY A 24 -8.83 15.25 -38.75
N LYS A 25 -7.69 14.73 -38.32
CA LYS A 25 -7.29 13.32 -38.44
C LYS A 25 -7.73 12.59 -37.17
N GLN A 26 -8.59 11.59 -37.36
CA GLN A 26 -8.92 10.63 -36.33
C GLN A 26 -7.64 9.87 -35.95
N LEU A 27 -7.28 9.90 -34.66
CA LEU A 27 -6.06 9.27 -34.15
C LEU A 27 -6.21 7.73 -34.17
N PRO A 28 -5.14 6.99 -34.51
CA PRO A 28 -5.10 5.54 -34.35
C PRO A 28 -4.50 5.21 -32.98
N PHE A 29 -5.31 5.22 -31.92
CA PHE A 29 -4.93 4.64 -30.64
C PHE A 29 -5.98 3.63 -30.19
N ASP A 30 -5.48 2.58 -29.55
CA ASP A 30 -6.16 1.41 -29.10
C ASP A 30 -6.91 1.69 -27.79
N HIS A 31 -8.24 1.48 -27.81
CA HIS A 31 -9.22 1.47 -26.71
C HIS A 31 -9.19 2.67 -25.72
N LEU A 32 -10.21 3.53 -25.81
CA LEU A 32 -10.42 4.67 -24.92
C LEU A 32 -10.97 4.21 -23.56
N ALA A 33 -12.02 3.39 -23.55
CA ALA A 33 -12.58 2.79 -22.34
C ALA A 33 -11.68 1.65 -21.84
N HIS A 34 -11.69 1.39 -20.53
CA HIS A 34 -10.87 0.36 -19.91
C HIS A 34 -11.59 -0.29 -18.73
N ALA A 35 -11.99 -1.55 -18.88
CA ALA A 35 -12.63 -2.35 -17.85
C ALA A 35 -11.60 -2.90 -16.85
N VAL A 36 -11.87 -2.77 -15.55
CA VAL A 36 -11.04 -3.34 -14.48
C VAL A 36 -11.96 -3.95 -13.40
N PRO A 37 -12.30 -5.25 -13.50
CA PRO A 37 -13.28 -5.92 -12.64
C PRO A 37 -12.79 -6.27 -11.23
N GLY A 38 -11.50 -6.04 -10.94
CA GLY A 38 -10.86 -6.40 -9.67
C GLY A 38 -10.02 -7.67 -9.74
N LYS A 39 -9.68 -8.25 -8.58
CA LYS A 39 -8.93 -9.51 -8.46
C LYS A 39 -9.88 -10.70 -8.37
N ASP A 40 -9.45 -11.87 -8.82
CA ASP A 40 -10.18 -13.13 -8.62
C ASP A 40 -10.63 -13.30 -7.17
N ILE A 41 -11.87 -13.73 -6.99
CA ILE A 41 -12.51 -13.90 -5.69
C ILE A 41 -12.69 -15.38 -5.43
N THR A 42 -12.31 -15.83 -4.23
CA THR A 42 -12.66 -17.17 -3.74
C THR A 42 -13.52 -17.03 -2.50
N VAL A 43 -14.74 -17.55 -2.56
CA VAL A 43 -15.65 -17.66 -1.42
C VAL A 43 -16.03 -19.13 -1.21
N ARG A 44 -16.76 -19.42 -0.14
CA ARG A 44 -17.28 -20.75 0.14
C ARG A 44 -18.79 -20.69 0.23
N ASP A 45 -19.46 -21.71 -0.29
CA ASP A 45 -20.88 -21.98 -0.02
C ASP A 45 -21.04 -22.26 1.49
N GLU A 46 -21.67 -21.34 2.21
CA GLU A 46 -21.71 -21.39 3.68
C GLU A 46 -22.87 -22.23 4.23
N ASP A 47 -23.95 -22.37 3.47
CA ASP A 47 -25.18 -23.06 3.88
C ASP A 47 -25.39 -24.41 3.19
N GLY A 48 -24.55 -24.74 2.21
CA GLY A 48 -24.60 -25.97 1.44
C GLY A 48 -25.70 -25.98 0.39
N ASP A 49 -26.26 -24.82 0.03
CA ASP A 49 -27.32 -24.71 -0.96
C ASP A 49 -26.80 -24.82 -2.41
N GLY A 50 -25.48 -24.86 -2.59
CA GLY A 50 -24.79 -24.93 -3.86
C GLY A 50 -24.44 -23.55 -4.44
N PHE A 51 -24.62 -22.45 -3.70
CA PHE A 51 -24.38 -21.09 -4.13
C PHE A 51 -23.66 -20.25 -3.06
N ALA A 52 -23.12 -19.10 -3.46
CA ALA A 52 -22.62 -18.07 -2.55
C ALA A 52 -22.84 -16.67 -3.12
N GLU A 53 -23.32 -15.75 -2.29
CA GLU A 53 -23.48 -14.35 -2.65
C GLU A 53 -22.10 -13.64 -2.68
N VAL A 54 -21.78 -12.99 -3.80
CA VAL A 54 -20.53 -12.26 -3.99
C VAL A 54 -20.80 -10.89 -4.59
N SER A 55 -20.18 -9.87 -4.01
CA SER A 55 -20.13 -8.51 -4.58
C SER A 55 -18.91 -8.32 -5.47
N LEU A 56 -19.13 -7.90 -6.71
CA LEU A 56 -18.11 -7.50 -7.68
C LEU A 56 -18.05 -5.98 -7.79
N ASN A 57 -16.86 -5.42 -7.98
CA ASN A 57 -16.66 -3.97 -8.05
C ASN A 57 -15.71 -3.59 -9.20
N GLY A 58 -16.22 -2.79 -10.14
CA GLY A 58 -15.50 -2.29 -11.31
C GLY A 58 -14.97 -0.86 -11.15
N GLU A 59 -14.89 -0.33 -9.93
CA GLU A 59 -14.51 1.06 -9.63
C GLU A 59 -13.16 1.49 -10.24
N LEU A 60 -12.23 0.56 -10.45
CA LEU A 60 -10.94 0.84 -11.06
C LEU A 60 -11.01 1.03 -12.59
N SER A 61 -12.18 0.77 -13.19
CA SER A 61 -12.42 1.02 -14.61
C SER A 61 -12.35 2.52 -14.89
N HIS A 62 -11.82 2.89 -16.06
CA HIS A 62 -11.64 4.28 -16.45
C HIS A 62 -11.72 4.45 -17.97
N THR A 63 -11.62 5.70 -18.44
CA THR A 63 -11.47 6.01 -19.87
C THR A 63 -10.36 7.03 -20.06
N HIS A 64 -9.65 6.89 -21.18
CA HIS A 64 -8.64 7.81 -21.69
C HIS A 64 -9.23 8.83 -22.68
N TYR A 65 -10.57 8.84 -22.89
CA TYR A 65 -11.20 9.78 -23.80
C TYR A 65 -11.02 11.22 -23.32
N PHE A 66 -10.47 12.06 -24.18
CA PHE A 66 -10.36 13.49 -23.94
C PHE A 66 -10.42 14.23 -25.27
N VAL A 67 -11.31 15.22 -25.38
CA VAL A 67 -11.31 16.18 -26.48
C VAL A 67 -10.86 17.52 -25.94
N PRO A 68 -9.68 18.02 -26.35
CA PRO A 68 -9.30 19.37 -26.00
C PRO A 68 -10.24 20.40 -26.63
N GLY A 69 -10.51 21.48 -25.92
CA GLY A 69 -11.18 22.65 -26.48
C GLY A 69 -11.84 23.53 -25.42
N PRO A 70 -12.56 24.56 -25.87
CA PRO A 70 -13.73 25.05 -25.19
C PRO A 70 -15.03 24.51 -25.87
N PRO A 71 -15.88 23.74 -25.15
CA PRO A 71 -15.60 23.12 -23.86
C PRO A 71 -14.71 21.90 -24.03
N ALA A 72 -13.76 21.70 -23.11
CA ALA A 72 -13.02 20.46 -23.03
C ALA A 72 -14.00 19.35 -22.65
N ILE A 73 -13.94 18.22 -23.35
CA ILE A 73 -14.74 17.04 -23.02
C ILE A 73 -13.80 16.07 -22.33
N VAL A 74 -14.01 15.88 -21.03
CA VAL A 74 -13.34 14.83 -20.26
C VAL A 74 -14.13 13.54 -20.38
N GLY A 75 -13.43 12.45 -20.64
CA GLY A 75 -13.98 11.11 -20.70
C GLY A 75 -14.64 10.71 -19.40
N LYS A 76 -15.79 10.04 -19.50
CA LYS A 76 -16.46 9.40 -18.38
C LYS A 76 -17.01 8.05 -18.85
N LEU A 77 -16.93 7.05 -17.98
CA LEU A 77 -17.67 5.81 -18.17
C LEU A 77 -19.17 6.10 -18.00
N ILE A 78 -19.97 5.71 -18.98
CA ILE A 78 -21.42 5.90 -19.01
C ILE A 78 -22.20 4.61 -18.80
N SER A 79 -21.55 3.45 -18.94
CA SER A 79 -22.16 2.16 -18.63
C SER A 79 -21.16 1.17 -18.05
N TYR A 80 -21.72 0.25 -17.25
CA TYR A 80 -21.09 -0.97 -16.78
C TYR A 80 -22.03 -2.12 -17.14
N GLU A 81 -21.50 -3.26 -17.55
CA GLU A 81 -22.27 -4.47 -17.79
C GLU A 81 -21.45 -5.69 -17.33
N TRP A 82 -22.01 -6.44 -16.39
CA TRP A 82 -21.41 -7.67 -15.89
C TRP A 82 -22.15 -8.85 -16.50
N VAL A 83 -21.40 -9.78 -17.11
CA VAL A 83 -21.95 -10.96 -17.77
C VAL A 83 -21.32 -12.22 -17.19
N ASP A 84 -22.16 -13.14 -16.69
CA ASP A 84 -21.71 -14.51 -16.44
C ASP A 84 -21.46 -15.18 -17.80
N LYS A 85 -20.19 -15.48 -18.08
CA LYS A 85 -19.75 -16.03 -19.36
C LYS A 85 -20.19 -17.47 -19.58
N ASN A 86 -20.44 -18.22 -18.50
CA ASN A 86 -20.93 -19.59 -18.59
C ASN A 86 -22.41 -19.61 -19.03
N LEU A 87 -23.19 -18.65 -18.55
CA LEU A 87 -24.63 -18.54 -18.85
C LEU A 87 -24.96 -17.60 -20.01
N GLY A 88 -24.04 -16.70 -20.38
CA GLY A 88 -24.29 -15.59 -21.30
C GLY A 88 -25.31 -14.57 -20.75
N ALA A 89 -25.51 -14.54 -19.43
CA ALA A 89 -26.53 -13.74 -18.77
C ALA A 89 -25.94 -12.46 -18.16
N VAL A 90 -26.60 -11.32 -18.36
CA VAL A 90 -26.26 -10.07 -17.66
C VAL A 90 -26.65 -10.20 -16.20
N ILE A 91 -25.68 -10.09 -15.30
CA ILE A 91 -25.88 -10.20 -13.84
C ILE A 91 -25.97 -8.83 -13.16
N GLY A 92 -25.53 -7.75 -13.83
CA GLY A 92 -25.71 -6.38 -13.34
C GLY A 92 -25.21 -5.33 -14.30
N THR A 93 -25.68 -4.09 -14.12
CA THR A 93 -25.35 -2.95 -15.00
C THR A 93 -24.81 -1.72 -14.25
N THR A 94 -24.48 -1.91 -12.97
CA THR A 94 -23.92 -0.89 -12.09
C THR A 94 -22.43 -1.14 -11.87
N MET A 95 -21.71 -0.12 -11.40
CA MET A 95 -20.27 -0.24 -11.07
C MET A 95 -19.99 -1.36 -10.07
N THR A 96 -20.88 -1.54 -9.10
CA THR A 96 -20.87 -2.64 -8.14
C THR A 96 -22.11 -3.49 -8.33
N VAL A 97 -21.97 -4.81 -8.35
CA VAL A 97 -23.08 -5.77 -8.45
C VAL A 97 -22.91 -6.84 -7.37
N THR A 98 -24.01 -7.30 -6.79
CA THR A 98 -24.04 -8.47 -5.91
C THR A 98 -24.84 -9.59 -6.60
N TYR A 99 -24.29 -10.80 -6.64
CA TYR A 99 -24.88 -11.93 -7.35
C TYR A 99 -24.59 -13.26 -6.64
N ASN A 100 -25.51 -14.23 -6.73
CA ASN A 100 -25.35 -15.59 -6.19
C ASN A 100 -24.68 -16.50 -7.22
N PHE A 101 -23.42 -16.85 -6.99
CA PHE A 101 -22.64 -17.71 -7.86
C PHE A 101 -22.77 -19.18 -7.44
N PRO A 102 -22.91 -20.13 -8.38
CA PRO A 102 -22.91 -21.55 -8.05
C PRO A 102 -21.53 -22.05 -7.63
N VAL A 103 -21.48 -23.12 -6.83
CA VAL A 103 -20.26 -23.87 -6.50
C VAL A 103 -19.51 -24.24 -7.78
N GLY A 104 -18.22 -23.92 -7.80
CA GLY A 104 -17.34 -24.06 -8.96
C GLY A 104 -16.67 -22.74 -9.33
N VAL A 105 -16.20 -22.64 -10.57
CA VAL A 105 -15.56 -21.43 -11.10
C VAL A 105 -16.48 -20.79 -12.13
N THR A 106 -16.94 -19.57 -11.83
CA THR A 106 -17.65 -18.72 -12.78
C THR A 106 -16.69 -17.65 -13.30
N THR A 107 -16.57 -17.54 -14.63
CA THR A 107 -15.88 -16.40 -15.25
C THR A 107 -16.91 -15.33 -15.54
N VAL A 108 -16.69 -14.13 -15.02
CA VAL A 108 -17.56 -12.98 -15.24
C VAL A 108 -16.79 -11.95 -16.07
N THR A 109 -17.40 -11.46 -17.14
CA THR A 109 -16.86 -10.37 -17.95
C THR A 109 -17.47 -9.05 -17.50
N LEU A 110 -16.65 -8.07 -17.13
CA LEU A 110 -17.07 -6.68 -17.04
C LEU A 110 -16.85 -6.02 -18.38
N THR A 111 -17.87 -5.36 -18.93
CA THR A 111 -17.76 -4.45 -20.06
C THR A 111 -18.09 -3.04 -19.59
N VAL A 112 -17.27 -2.06 -19.95
CA VAL A 112 -17.53 -0.64 -19.71
C VAL A 112 -17.57 0.11 -21.03
N VAL A 113 -18.43 1.12 -21.12
CA VAL A 113 -18.52 2.01 -22.28
C VAL A 113 -18.33 3.44 -21.80
N ASP A 114 -17.56 4.23 -22.53
CA ASP A 114 -17.36 5.65 -22.26
C ASP A 114 -18.29 6.56 -23.06
N ASN A 115 -18.26 7.86 -22.75
CA ASN A 115 -19.07 8.88 -23.42
C ASN A 115 -18.65 9.19 -24.87
N SER A 116 -17.60 8.57 -25.39
CA SER A 116 -17.29 8.57 -26.83
C SER A 116 -17.97 7.42 -27.57
N GLY A 117 -18.46 6.41 -26.83
CA GLY A 117 -19.02 5.17 -27.35
C GLY A 117 -17.99 4.05 -27.47
N ASP A 118 -16.75 4.26 -27.04
CA ASP A 118 -15.73 3.22 -26.97
C ASP A 118 -16.02 2.24 -25.84
N SER A 119 -15.72 0.96 -26.06
CA SER A 119 -16.04 -0.12 -25.13
C SER A 119 -14.81 -0.98 -24.84
N SER A 120 -14.64 -1.38 -23.59
CA SER A 120 -13.61 -2.33 -23.16
C SER A 120 -14.18 -3.38 -22.24
N SER A 121 -13.61 -4.58 -22.29
CA SER A 121 -14.03 -5.71 -21.48
C SER A 121 -12.83 -6.42 -20.85
N ASP A 122 -13.02 -6.92 -19.63
CA ASP A 122 -12.05 -7.75 -18.92
C ASP A 122 -12.76 -8.78 -18.04
N ASP A 123 -12.07 -9.88 -17.74
CA ASP A 123 -12.62 -11.04 -17.04
C ASP A 123 -12.13 -11.12 -15.58
N ILE A 124 -13.04 -11.47 -14.67
CA ILE A 124 -12.74 -11.88 -13.28
C ILE A 124 -13.22 -13.31 -13.06
N LYS A 125 -12.49 -14.10 -12.26
CA LYS A 125 -12.98 -15.41 -11.81
C LYS A 125 -13.54 -15.32 -10.40
N VAL A 126 -14.76 -15.83 -10.25
CA VAL A 126 -15.38 -16.09 -8.95
C VAL A 126 -15.35 -17.59 -8.73
N THR A 127 -14.61 -18.03 -7.72
CA THR A 127 -14.54 -19.43 -7.30
C THR A 127 -15.36 -19.60 -6.03
N VAL A 128 -16.46 -20.34 -6.13
CA VAL A 128 -17.26 -20.76 -4.97
C VAL A 128 -16.84 -22.17 -4.61
N LEU A 129 -16.15 -22.33 -3.49
CA LEU A 129 -15.77 -23.63 -2.96
C LEU A 129 -17.00 -24.35 -2.39
N PRO A 130 -17.08 -25.69 -2.50
CA PRO A 130 -18.10 -26.46 -1.82
C PRO A 130 -18.14 -26.18 -0.31
N SER A 131 -19.29 -26.45 0.30
CA SER A 131 -19.47 -26.22 1.73
C SER A 131 -18.51 -27.02 2.61
N GLY A 132 -18.00 -28.17 2.15
CA GLY A 132 -17.15 -29.05 2.97
C GLY A 132 -15.69 -29.17 2.52
N ASP A 133 -14.83 -29.49 3.48
CA ASP A 133 -13.42 -29.84 3.30
C ASP A 133 -13.16 -31.28 3.79
N GLN A 134 -12.05 -31.88 3.36
CA GLN A 134 -11.59 -33.16 3.92
C GLN A 134 -10.98 -32.98 5.32
N GLY A 135 -11.00 -34.05 6.12
CA GLY A 135 -10.48 -34.06 7.47
C GLY A 135 -11.53 -33.70 8.53
N ALA A 136 -11.06 -33.19 9.67
CA ALA A 136 -11.87 -32.81 10.82
C ALA A 136 -11.55 -31.38 11.27
N TYR A 137 -12.53 -30.70 11.84
CA TYR A 137 -12.32 -29.40 12.47
C TYR A 137 -12.16 -29.56 13.98
N LEU A 138 -11.01 -29.15 14.53
CA LEU A 138 -10.68 -29.25 15.94
C LEU A 138 -10.87 -27.92 16.65
N TYR A 139 -11.65 -27.97 17.72
CA TYR A 139 -11.76 -26.91 18.70
C TYR A 139 -10.96 -27.24 19.93
N PHE A 140 -10.28 -26.25 20.52
CA PHE A 140 -9.53 -26.39 21.76
C PHE A 140 -10.07 -25.48 22.85
N TYR A 141 -10.02 -26.00 24.08
CA TYR A 141 -10.51 -25.34 25.27
C TYR A 141 -9.42 -25.31 26.34
N ASP A 142 -9.06 -24.11 26.80
CA ASP A 142 -8.17 -23.94 27.96
C ASP A 142 -8.97 -24.20 29.25
N LEU A 143 -8.57 -25.23 29.99
CA LEU A 143 -9.23 -25.63 31.23
C LEU A 143 -8.44 -25.21 32.47
N SER A 144 -7.33 -24.48 32.32
CA SER A 144 -6.54 -23.98 33.45
C SER A 144 -7.34 -23.10 34.41
N ARG A 145 -8.44 -22.50 33.92
CA ARG A 145 -9.33 -21.60 34.68
C ARG A 145 -10.71 -22.19 34.99
N VAL A 146 -10.97 -23.45 34.62
CA VAL A 146 -12.26 -24.10 34.82
C VAL A 146 -12.17 -25.08 35.99
N ALA A 147 -12.96 -24.85 37.04
CA ALA A 147 -13.11 -25.82 38.12
C ALA A 147 -13.88 -27.06 37.62
N LEU A 148 -13.17 -28.18 37.44
CA LEU A 148 -13.76 -29.45 37.01
C LEU A 148 -14.30 -30.21 38.22
N GLU A 149 -15.55 -29.94 38.62
CA GLU A 149 -16.22 -30.75 39.63
C GLU A 149 -16.79 -32.05 39.01
N GLY A 150 -16.33 -33.20 39.51
CA GLY A 150 -17.12 -34.44 39.46
C GLY A 150 -17.17 -35.23 38.14
N GLY A 151 -16.31 -34.99 37.15
CA GLY A 151 -16.22 -35.83 35.95
C GLY A 151 -17.41 -35.71 34.98
N ALA A 152 -18.29 -34.73 35.18
CA ALA A 152 -19.24 -34.27 34.18
C ALA A 152 -18.57 -33.26 33.25
N ILE A 153 -18.91 -33.28 31.96
CA ILE A 153 -18.48 -32.27 30.99
C ILE A 153 -19.08 -30.93 31.45
N PRO A 154 -18.28 -29.92 31.84
CA PRO A 154 -18.79 -28.61 32.17
C PRO A 154 -19.56 -28.04 30.98
N LYS A 155 -20.49 -27.12 31.22
CA LYS A 155 -21.09 -26.31 30.15
C LYS A 155 -19.94 -25.68 29.35
N ILE A 156 -19.67 -26.20 28.16
CA ILE A 156 -18.40 -25.94 27.44
C ILE A 156 -18.38 -24.44 27.10
N PRO A 157 -17.38 -23.67 27.54
CA PRO A 157 -17.22 -22.28 27.08
C PRO A 157 -17.04 -22.27 25.55
N PRO A 158 -17.28 -21.14 24.86
CA PRO A 158 -16.90 -21.04 23.45
C PRO A 158 -15.43 -21.45 23.26
N PRO A 159 -15.10 -22.18 22.19
CA PRO A 159 -13.74 -22.65 21.96
C PRO A 159 -12.78 -21.48 21.78
N GLN A 160 -11.63 -21.52 22.45
CA GLN A 160 -10.62 -20.46 22.39
C GLN A 160 -9.73 -20.57 21.16
N HIS A 161 -9.67 -21.75 20.55
CA HIS A 161 -8.91 -21.98 19.33
C HIS A 161 -9.65 -22.97 18.43
N GLY A 162 -9.49 -22.82 17.13
CA GLY A 162 -10.08 -23.66 16.09
C GLY A 162 -9.12 -23.82 14.93
N LEU A 163 -9.04 -25.01 14.34
CA LEU A 163 -8.33 -25.24 13.08
C LEU A 163 -8.75 -26.55 12.40
N ALA A 164 -8.49 -26.67 11.10
CA ALA A 164 -8.69 -27.91 10.35
C ALA A 164 -7.48 -28.85 10.49
N VAL A 165 -7.74 -30.17 10.48
CA VAL A 165 -6.71 -31.22 10.43
C VAL A 165 -7.12 -32.34 9.48
N ASP A 166 -6.16 -32.93 8.78
CA ASP A 166 -6.44 -34.04 7.85
C ASP A 166 -6.86 -35.32 8.57
N SER A 167 -6.36 -35.54 9.80
CA SER A 167 -6.67 -36.73 10.60
C SER A 167 -6.56 -36.45 12.09
N ILE A 168 -7.26 -37.26 12.89
CA ILE A 168 -7.15 -37.26 14.35
C ILE A 168 -6.20 -38.41 14.75
N ASN A 169 -4.90 -38.17 14.61
CA ASN A 169 -3.84 -39.16 14.87
C ASN A 169 -2.67 -38.55 15.62
N PHE A 170 -2.95 -38.03 16.81
CA PHE A 170 -1.99 -37.34 17.67
C PHE A 170 -1.39 -38.33 18.66
N LYS A 171 -0.26 -38.95 18.30
CA LYS A 171 0.37 -40.01 19.12
C LYS A 171 1.10 -39.48 20.36
N THR A 172 1.47 -38.21 20.34
CA THR A 172 2.18 -37.51 21.42
C THR A 172 1.65 -36.08 21.52
N LYS A 173 1.99 -35.38 22.62
CA LYS A 173 1.65 -33.96 22.78
C LYS A 173 2.15 -33.10 21.62
N ASP A 174 3.35 -33.37 21.11
CA ASP A 174 3.98 -32.60 20.04
C ASP A 174 3.37 -32.88 18.66
N ALA A 175 2.55 -33.94 18.56
CA ALA A 175 1.79 -34.23 17.34
C ALA A 175 0.49 -33.43 17.26
N PHE A 176 0.02 -32.83 18.37
CA PHE A 176 -1.11 -31.91 18.31
C PHE A 176 -0.73 -30.64 17.55
N PRO A 177 -1.72 -29.94 16.96
CA PRO A 177 -1.50 -28.62 16.38
C PRO A 177 -0.90 -27.63 17.38
N ASP A 178 -0.12 -26.68 16.87
CA ASP A 178 0.50 -25.63 17.68
C ASP A 178 -0.57 -24.67 18.23
N VAL A 179 -1.05 -24.96 19.43
CA VAL A 179 -2.05 -24.18 20.15
C VAL A 179 -1.41 -23.68 21.46
N PRO A 180 -1.42 -22.36 21.75
CA PRO A 180 -0.56 -21.77 22.78
C PRO A 180 -0.65 -22.38 24.19
N PHE A 181 -1.82 -22.90 24.57
CA PHE A 181 -2.09 -23.40 25.93
C PHE A 181 -2.00 -24.92 26.08
N ILE A 182 -1.88 -25.70 24.99
CA ILE A 182 -1.79 -27.17 25.08
C ILE A 182 -0.60 -27.59 25.94
N SER A 183 0.53 -26.88 25.84
CA SER A 183 1.74 -27.15 26.62
C SER A 183 1.76 -26.53 28.02
N GLN A 184 0.78 -25.68 28.36
CA GLN A 184 0.81 -24.86 29.57
C GLN A 184 -0.06 -25.40 30.71
N GLY A 185 -1.03 -26.27 30.41
CA GLY A 185 -1.97 -26.73 31.41
C GLY A 185 -3.07 -27.64 30.86
N PRO A 186 -4.03 -28.03 31.72
CA PRO A 186 -5.12 -28.93 31.33
C PRO A 186 -5.94 -28.32 30.19
N PHE A 187 -6.34 -29.16 29.23
CA PHE A 187 -7.11 -28.72 28.08
C PHE A 187 -8.15 -29.77 27.65
N ALA A 188 -9.11 -29.35 26.85
CA ALA A 188 -9.97 -30.24 26.08
C ALA A 188 -9.88 -29.93 24.59
N SER A 189 -10.17 -30.93 23.77
CA SER A 189 -10.39 -30.76 22.33
C SER A 189 -11.71 -31.39 21.92
N ARG A 190 -12.41 -30.75 20.99
CA ARG A 190 -13.60 -31.30 20.33
C ARG A 190 -13.36 -31.32 18.84
N ALA A 191 -13.25 -32.52 18.27
CA ALA A 191 -13.21 -32.70 16.83
C ALA A 191 -14.64 -32.82 16.29
N VAL A 192 -14.98 -32.06 15.26
CA VAL A 192 -16.24 -32.15 14.53
C VAL A 192 -15.93 -32.53 13.09
N SER A 193 -16.59 -33.57 12.61
CA SER A 193 -16.40 -34.14 11.27
C SER A 193 -17.66 -34.90 10.86
N GLU A 194 -17.64 -35.40 9.66
CA GLU A 194 -18.46 -36.50 9.17
C GLU A 194 -17.54 -37.67 8.86
N TYR A 195 -18.02 -38.89 9.08
CA TYR A 195 -17.37 -40.13 8.67
C TYR A 195 -18.07 -40.68 7.43
N LEU A 196 -17.30 -40.99 6.38
CA LEU A 196 -17.82 -41.61 5.16
C LEU A 196 -17.85 -43.14 5.29
N ALA A 197 -19.04 -43.71 5.50
CA ALA A 197 -19.28 -45.13 5.36
C ALA A 197 -19.42 -45.48 3.86
N VAL A 198 -18.39 -46.10 3.28
CA VAL A 198 -18.34 -46.43 1.85
C VAL A 198 -19.30 -47.57 1.45
N VAL A 199 -19.68 -48.41 2.42
CA VAL A 199 -20.64 -49.51 2.30
C VAL A 199 -21.55 -49.53 3.54
N GLU A 200 -22.77 -50.05 3.40
CA GLU A 200 -23.61 -50.38 4.54
C GLU A 200 -23.06 -51.64 5.22
N ASP A 201 -22.52 -51.50 6.43
CA ASP A 201 -21.91 -52.60 7.20
C ASP A 201 -21.84 -52.25 8.69
N GLU A 202 -21.38 -53.19 9.52
CA GLU A 202 -21.01 -52.96 10.91
C GLU A 202 -19.59 -52.39 11.02
N TYR A 203 -19.47 -51.20 11.59
CA TYR A 203 -18.20 -50.54 11.87
C TYR A 203 -17.87 -50.63 13.36
N ILE A 204 -16.60 -50.88 13.69
CA ILE A 204 -16.10 -50.85 15.07
C ILE A 204 -15.07 -49.75 15.18
N PHE A 205 -15.44 -48.66 15.86
CA PHE A 205 -14.52 -47.56 16.14
C PHE A 205 -13.68 -47.83 17.38
N PHE A 206 -12.52 -47.20 17.46
CA PHE A 206 -11.71 -47.15 18.66
C PHE A 206 -11.10 -45.76 18.86
N VAL A 207 -10.78 -45.45 20.11
CA VAL A 207 -10.02 -44.25 20.48
C VAL A 207 -8.82 -44.71 21.31
N GLU A 208 -7.62 -44.31 20.88
CA GLU A 208 -6.43 -44.38 21.72
C GLU A 208 -6.19 -43.01 22.32
N ASN A 209 -6.17 -42.93 23.64
CA ASN A 209 -5.84 -41.69 24.34
C ASN A 209 -4.96 -41.94 25.56
N GLY A 210 -3.98 -41.07 25.72
CA GLY A 210 -3.09 -41.00 26.87
C GLY A 210 -3.64 -40.01 27.88
N GLY A 211 -3.76 -40.44 29.14
CA GLY A 211 -4.37 -39.63 30.20
C GLY A 211 -5.83 -39.21 29.94
N GLY A 212 -6.52 -38.77 30.99
CA GLY A 212 -7.81 -38.10 30.84
C GLY A 212 -8.96 -38.95 30.28
N ALA A 213 -9.92 -38.32 29.61
CA ALA A 213 -11.19 -38.92 29.16
C ALA A 213 -11.44 -38.65 27.68
N ALA A 214 -12.12 -39.58 27.00
CA ALA A 214 -12.52 -39.43 25.60
C ALA A 214 -13.94 -39.98 25.35
N ILE A 215 -14.71 -39.27 24.53
CA ILE A 215 -16.08 -39.66 24.15
C ILE A 215 -16.25 -39.48 22.65
N LEU A 216 -16.63 -40.54 21.95
CA LEU A 216 -16.94 -40.53 20.51
C LEU A 216 -18.43 -40.65 20.30
N TYR A 217 -18.97 -39.75 19.48
CA TYR A 217 -20.34 -39.75 18.99
C TYR A 217 -20.35 -40.02 17.49
N ILE A 218 -21.27 -40.89 17.05
CA ILE A 218 -21.62 -41.07 15.63
C ILE A 218 -23.14 -40.93 15.51
N ASP A 219 -23.62 -40.02 14.65
CA ASP A 219 -25.03 -39.64 14.53
C ASP A 219 -25.69 -39.36 15.89
N ASP A 220 -25.00 -38.58 16.72
CA ASP A 220 -25.40 -38.21 18.09
C ASP A 220 -25.48 -39.39 19.09
N ASN A 221 -25.16 -40.62 18.68
CA ASN A 221 -25.09 -41.78 19.55
C ASN A 221 -23.70 -41.92 20.16
N VAL A 222 -23.63 -42.13 21.49
CA VAL A 222 -22.36 -42.42 22.17
C VAL A 222 -21.85 -43.81 21.76
N VAL A 223 -20.78 -43.85 20.98
CA VAL A 223 -20.13 -45.10 20.52
C VAL A 223 -19.04 -45.54 21.50
N ILE A 224 -18.28 -44.57 22.02
CA ILE A 224 -17.20 -44.78 22.98
C ILE A 224 -17.36 -43.77 24.11
N ARG A 225 -17.21 -44.24 25.36
CA ARG A 225 -17.11 -43.41 26.55
C ARG A 225 -16.02 -44.00 27.44
N LYS A 226 -14.86 -43.33 27.50
CA LYS A 226 -13.76 -43.66 28.41
C LYS A 226 -13.59 -42.54 29.43
N LEU A 227 -13.68 -42.88 30.72
CA LEU A 227 -13.61 -41.90 31.80
C LEU A 227 -12.19 -41.79 32.35
N LYS A 228 -11.86 -40.68 33.02
CA LYS A 228 -10.54 -40.42 33.63
C LYS A 228 -10.10 -41.52 34.61
N THR A 229 -11.04 -42.21 35.25
CA THR A 229 -10.78 -43.30 36.21
C THR A 229 -10.43 -44.63 35.56
N ASP A 230 -10.56 -44.77 34.24
CA ASP A 230 -10.19 -45.99 33.49
C ASP A 230 -8.68 -46.02 33.22
N THR A 231 -7.89 -46.35 34.25
CA THR A 231 -6.41 -46.35 34.19
C THR A 231 -5.80 -47.58 33.52
N ASN A 232 -6.59 -48.60 33.15
CA ASN A 232 -6.09 -49.92 32.79
C ASN A 232 -5.82 -50.13 31.28
N SER A 233 -6.14 -49.19 30.39
CA SER A 233 -5.88 -49.30 28.95
C SER A 233 -5.87 -47.93 28.25
N THR A 234 -4.89 -47.69 27.38
CA THR A 234 -4.86 -46.51 26.49
C THR A 234 -5.88 -46.64 25.35
N LEU A 235 -6.29 -47.84 25.00
CA LEU A 235 -7.24 -48.15 23.93
C LEU A 235 -8.66 -48.38 24.50
N ALA A 236 -9.65 -47.66 23.95
CA ALA A 236 -11.08 -47.90 24.13
C ALA A 236 -11.71 -48.33 22.81
N VAL A 237 -12.40 -49.47 22.79
CA VAL A 237 -13.05 -50.02 21.59
C VAL A 237 -14.56 -49.93 21.76
N GLY A 238 -15.25 -49.35 20.78
CA GLY A 238 -16.70 -49.22 20.76
C GLY A 238 -17.41 -50.55 20.46
N LYS A 239 -18.73 -50.57 20.66
CA LYS A 239 -19.56 -51.69 20.17
C LYS A 239 -19.71 -51.61 18.64
N PRO A 240 -19.93 -52.73 17.94
CA PRO A 240 -20.32 -52.70 16.53
C PRO A 240 -21.50 -51.74 16.30
N LEU A 241 -21.35 -50.84 15.34
CA LEU A 241 -22.35 -49.86 14.95
C LEU A 241 -22.67 -50.06 13.48
N LYS A 242 -23.93 -50.39 13.18
CA LYS A 242 -24.39 -50.52 11.80
C LYS A 242 -24.59 -49.13 11.20
N LEU A 243 -23.88 -48.82 10.12
CA LEU A 243 -23.99 -47.56 9.38
C LEU A 243 -24.53 -47.82 7.98
N THR A 244 -25.38 -46.93 7.48
CA THR A 244 -25.77 -46.92 6.06
C THR A 244 -24.62 -46.44 5.19
N LYS A 245 -24.66 -46.70 3.88
CA LYS A 245 -23.71 -46.05 2.97
C LYS A 245 -23.97 -44.54 2.94
N GLY A 246 -22.97 -43.72 3.25
CA GLY A 246 -23.10 -42.26 3.26
C GLY A 246 -22.23 -41.56 4.30
N LYS A 247 -22.44 -40.25 4.46
CA LYS A 247 -21.81 -39.42 5.49
C LYS A 247 -22.60 -39.56 6.80
N HIS A 248 -21.89 -39.72 7.90
CA HIS A 248 -22.43 -39.84 9.25
C HIS A 248 -21.78 -38.81 10.16
N LYS A 249 -22.55 -38.10 10.98
CA LYS A 249 -22.00 -37.04 11.85
C LYS A 249 -21.04 -37.67 12.86
N LEU A 250 -19.85 -37.08 13.03
CA LEU A 250 -18.81 -37.52 13.95
C LEU A 250 -18.42 -36.39 14.90
N GLU A 251 -18.49 -36.64 16.20
CA GLU A 251 -17.94 -35.75 17.22
C GLU A 251 -17.05 -36.52 18.18
N LEU A 252 -15.81 -36.06 18.38
CA LEU A 252 -14.87 -36.66 19.33
C LEU A 252 -14.44 -35.61 20.35
N VAL A 253 -14.81 -35.83 21.60
CA VAL A 253 -14.40 -34.99 22.74
C VAL A 253 -13.27 -35.69 23.47
N TYR A 254 -12.18 -34.97 23.69
CA TYR A 254 -11.02 -35.40 24.49
C TYR A 254 -10.73 -34.37 25.57
N TYR A 255 -10.34 -34.84 26.74
CA TYR A 255 -9.97 -34.02 27.87
C TYR A 255 -8.72 -34.61 28.51
N THR A 256 -7.74 -33.77 28.85
CA THR A 256 -6.60 -34.15 29.69
C THR A 256 -6.34 -33.13 30.79
N SER A 257 -6.00 -33.62 31.98
CA SER A 257 -5.46 -32.79 33.07
C SER A 257 -3.93 -32.68 33.06
N ASP A 258 -3.28 -33.53 32.27
CA ASP A 258 -1.82 -33.64 32.20
C ASP A 258 -1.41 -33.62 30.72
N PRO A 259 -0.94 -32.47 30.22
CA PRO A 259 -0.48 -32.31 28.84
C PRO A 259 0.64 -33.25 28.42
N GLU A 260 1.50 -33.69 29.35
CA GLU A 260 2.63 -34.56 29.02
C GLU A 260 2.17 -35.96 28.62
N LEU A 261 0.96 -36.35 29.03
CA LEU A 261 0.32 -37.59 28.64
C LEU A 261 -0.58 -37.44 27.40
N ALA A 262 -0.67 -36.24 26.81
CA ALA A 262 -1.60 -35.96 25.73
C ALA A 262 -1.37 -36.88 24.51
N GLN A 263 -2.40 -37.64 24.18
CA GLN A 263 -2.48 -38.49 22.99
C GLN A 263 -3.96 -38.64 22.62
N LEU A 264 -4.27 -38.55 21.33
CA LEU A 264 -5.61 -38.76 20.79
C LEU A 264 -5.54 -39.32 19.37
N VAL A 265 -5.90 -40.59 19.20
CA VAL A 265 -6.02 -41.27 17.90
C VAL A 265 -7.45 -41.78 17.76
N LEU A 266 -8.14 -41.33 16.71
CA LEU A 266 -9.40 -41.93 16.27
C LEU A 266 -9.08 -43.02 15.26
N GLY A 267 -9.62 -44.21 15.48
CA GLY A 267 -9.45 -45.33 14.57
C GLY A 267 -10.72 -46.11 14.31
N VAL A 268 -10.66 -46.93 13.26
CA VAL A 268 -11.72 -47.84 12.85
C VAL A 268 -11.12 -49.20 12.53
N LYS A 269 -11.83 -50.27 12.89
CA LYS A 269 -11.44 -51.63 12.55
C LYS A 269 -11.93 -51.95 11.15
N LEU A 270 -10.99 -52.10 10.21
CA LEU A 270 -11.29 -52.46 8.81
C LEU A 270 -10.59 -53.78 8.50
N SER A 271 -11.29 -54.70 7.84
CA SER A 271 -10.75 -56.02 7.45
C SER A 271 -10.08 -56.79 8.61
N GLY A 272 -10.56 -56.58 9.84
CA GLY A 272 -10.04 -57.24 11.03
C GLY A 272 -8.88 -56.56 11.76
N ALA A 273 -8.30 -55.48 11.22
CA ALA A 273 -7.17 -54.75 11.82
C ALA A 273 -7.58 -53.38 12.37
N ASN A 274 -6.99 -52.98 13.51
CA ASN A 274 -7.14 -51.62 14.05
C ASN A 274 -6.20 -50.67 13.28
N GLN A 275 -6.75 -49.61 12.70
CA GLN A 275 -5.99 -48.56 12.06
C GLN A 275 -6.60 -47.17 12.31
N PRO A 276 -5.80 -46.09 12.28
CA PRO A 276 -6.34 -44.73 12.31
C PRO A 276 -7.36 -44.53 11.18
N VAL A 277 -8.37 -43.69 11.41
CA VAL A 277 -9.33 -43.35 10.35
C VAL A 277 -8.56 -42.65 9.22
N PRO A 278 -8.62 -43.17 7.99
CA PRO A 278 -7.98 -42.52 6.85
C PRO A 278 -8.57 -41.11 6.60
N PRO A 279 -7.75 -40.11 6.23
CA PRO A 279 -8.22 -38.74 5.96
C PRO A 279 -9.38 -38.67 4.96
N GLU A 280 -9.38 -39.53 3.93
CA GLU A 280 -10.41 -39.58 2.90
C GLU A 280 -11.80 -40.01 3.41
N PHE A 281 -11.87 -40.57 4.64
CA PHE A 281 -13.12 -40.91 5.29
C PHE A 281 -13.62 -39.82 6.23
N LEU A 282 -12.86 -38.74 6.40
CA LEU A 282 -13.26 -37.59 7.19
C LEU A 282 -13.54 -36.41 6.26
N SER A 283 -14.64 -35.73 6.52
CA SER A 283 -14.92 -34.42 5.93
C SER A 283 -15.70 -33.58 6.91
N TYR A 284 -15.55 -32.26 6.90
CA TYR A 284 -16.43 -31.38 7.68
C TYR A 284 -17.06 -30.33 6.76
N GLU A 285 -18.31 -30.01 7.02
CA GLU A 285 -19.05 -28.95 6.37
C GLU A 285 -18.81 -27.62 7.10
N SER A 286 -18.74 -26.52 6.36
CA SER A 286 -18.42 -25.20 6.89
C SER A 286 -19.48 -24.69 7.88
N ASN A 287 -20.73 -25.12 7.74
CA ASN A 287 -21.82 -24.83 8.68
C ASN A 287 -21.60 -25.46 10.08
N MET A 288 -20.68 -26.43 10.22
CA MET A 288 -20.25 -26.99 11.51
C MET A 288 -19.12 -26.18 12.17
N VAL A 289 -18.59 -25.17 11.47
CA VAL A 289 -17.44 -24.37 11.89
C VAL A 289 -17.88 -23.05 12.52
N LEU A 290 -17.72 -22.95 13.84
CA LEU A 290 -17.86 -21.73 14.63
C LEU A 290 -16.59 -20.88 14.49
N PRO A 291 -16.72 -19.55 14.42
CA PRO A 291 -15.56 -18.69 14.42
C PRO A 291 -14.83 -18.77 15.76
N THR A 292 -13.50 -18.68 15.73
CA THR A 292 -12.66 -18.55 16.92
C THR A 292 -11.72 -17.38 16.74
N VAL A 293 -11.56 -16.56 17.78
CA VAL A 293 -10.63 -15.43 17.80
C VAL A 293 -9.43 -15.86 18.64
N HIS A 294 -8.25 -15.88 18.04
CA HIS A 294 -7.02 -16.30 18.70
C HIS A 294 -6.26 -15.09 19.26
N GLU A 295 -6.23 -14.00 18.50
CA GLU A 295 -5.50 -12.79 18.85
C GLU A 295 -6.13 -11.54 18.20
N ILE A 296 -5.97 -10.39 18.85
CA ILE A 296 -6.30 -9.09 18.27
C ILE A 296 -5.14 -8.12 18.47
N THR A 297 -4.93 -7.21 17.52
CA THR A 297 -3.91 -6.16 17.64
C THR A 297 -4.34 -4.87 16.93
N PRO A 298 -4.34 -3.71 17.63
CA PRO A 298 -4.05 -3.53 19.06
C PRO A 298 -5.18 -4.07 19.97
N ALA A 299 -4.89 -4.36 21.24
CA ALA A 299 -5.91 -4.82 22.20
C ALA A 299 -6.64 -3.67 22.94
N GLU A 300 -6.37 -2.42 22.55
CA GLU A 300 -6.94 -1.22 23.15
C GLU A 300 -7.06 -0.07 22.15
N SER A 301 -7.89 0.92 22.46
CA SER A 301 -8.06 2.17 21.69
C SER A 301 -8.55 3.30 22.59
N THR A 302 -8.35 4.55 22.14
CA THR A 302 -9.04 5.71 22.70
C THR A 302 -10.55 5.65 22.46
N LEU A 303 -11.30 6.48 23.18
CA LEU A 303 -12.76 6.55 23.08
C LEU A 303 -13.25 6.95 21.69
N GLY A 304 -12.49 7.76 20.94
CA GLY A 304 -12.89 8.18 19.60
C GLY A 304 -12.83 7.08 18.53
N GLY A 305 -12.27 5.90 18.82
CA GLY A 305 -12.23 4.77 17.89
C GLY A 305 -11.54 5.10 16.56
N GLY A 306 -11.98 4.49 15.45
CA GLY A 306 -11.55 4.66 14.06
C GLY A 306 -10.13 4.19 13.71
N GLY A 307 -9.39 3.67 14.70
CA GLY A 307 -8.14 2.95 14.45
C GLY A 307 -8.36 1.65 13.70
N SER A 308 -7.31 1.17 13.02
CA SER A 308 -7.31 -0.17 12.42
C SER A 308 -7.12 -1.22 13.51
N LEU A 309 -7.99 -2.24 13.53
CA LEU A 309 -7.86 -3.42 14.40
C LEU A 309 -7.76 -4.66 13.52
N LYS A 310 -6.69 -5.44 13.71
CA LYS A 310 -6.52 -6.77 13.10
C LYS A 310 -6.98 -7.84 14.08
N ILE A 311 -7.74 -8.80 13.57
CA ILE A 311 -8.28 -9.93 14.32
C ILE A 311 -7.77 -11.20 13.62
N PHE A 312 -7.08 -12.04 14.37
CA PHE A 312 -6.56 -13.33 13.92
C PHE A 312 -7.37 -14.45 14.55
N GLY A 313 -7.67 -15.48 13.78
CA GLY A 313 -8.52 -16.55 14.22
C GLY A 313 -8.70 -17.65 13.19
N ALA A 314 -9.84 -18.31 13.26
CA ALA A 314 -10.24 -19.31 12.28
C ALA A 314 -11.77 -19.37 12.16
N GLY A 315 -12.24 -19.84 11.01
CA GLY A 315 -13.68 -19.99 10.75
C GLY A 315 -14.38 -18.66 10.45
N PHE A 316 -13.63 -17.62 10.10
CA PHE A 316 -14.20 -16.38 9.58
C PHE A 316 -14.78 -16.59 8.20
N THR A 317 -15.79 -15.82 7.88
CA THR A 317 -16.54 -15.89 6.64
C THR A 317 -16.75 -14.49 6.08
N VAL A 318 -17.01 -14.34 4.79
CA VAL A 318 -17.12 -13.01 4.15
C VAL A 318 -18.19 -12.11 4.78
N ASN A 319 -19.19 -12.71 5.42
CA ASN A 319 -20.28 -12.03 6.12
C ASN A 319 -20.07 -11.94 7.64
N SER A 320 -18.86 -12.22 8.14
CA SER A 320 -18.54 -12.09 9.55
C SER A 320 -18.70 -10.65 10.02
N LYS A 321 -19.35 -10.48 11.16
CA LYS A 321 -19.55 -9.20 11.85
C LYS A 321 -18.71 -9.16 13.12
N VAL A 322 -18.25 -7.97 13.50
CA VAL A 322 -17.47 -7.80 14.75
C VAL A 322 -18.23 -6.89 15.69
N THR A 323 -18.32 -7.30 16.95
CA THR A 323 -18.89 -6.50 18.05
C THR A 323 -17.86 -6.32 19.14
N ILE A 324 -17.69 -5.10 19.64
CA ILE A 324 -16.79 -4.74 20.75
C ILE A 324 -17.64 -4.15 21.87
N GLY A 325 -17.95 -4.96 22.88
CA GLY A 325 -18.94 -4.61 23.91
C GLY A 325 -20.32 -4.36 23.26
N PRO A 326 -20.97 -3.20 23.50
CA PRO A 326 -22.24 -2.86 22.89
C PRO A 326 -22.14 -2.29 21.46
N TYR A 327 -20.92 -2.13 20.92
CA TYR A 327 -20.69 -1.44 19.65
C TYR A 327 -20.46 -2.43 18.50
N GLU A 328 -21.23 -2.33 17.42
CA GLU A 328 -20.98 -3.07 16.17
C GLU A 328 -19.93 -2.31 15.34
N ALA A 329 -18.93 -3.02 14.82
CA ALA A 329 -17.92 -2.42 13.97
C ALA A 329 -18.46 -2.15 12.57
N GLU A 330 -18.12 -0.99 12.02
CA GLU A 330 -18.34 -0.66 10.61
C GLU A 330 -17.08 -1.03 9.79
N GLU A 331 -17.23 -1.15 8.47
CA GLU A 331 -16.13 -1.47 7.54
C GLU A 331 -15.36 -2.76 7.84
N VAL A 332 -16.10 -3.85 8.13
CA VAL A 332 -15.48 -5.16 8.36
C VAL A 332 -14.94 -5.73 7.06
N TYR A 333 -13.62 -5.86 6.96
CA TYR A 333 -12.93 -6.44 5.81
C TYR A 333 -12.31 -7.78 6.16
N VAL A 334 -12.97 -8.85 5.72
CA VAL A 334 -12.50 -10.22 5.91
C VAL A 334 -11.44 -10.52 4.86
N ARG A 335 -10.17 -10.66 5.28
CA ARG A 335 -9.01 -10.90 4.40
C ARG A 335 -8.89 -12.38 4.02
N SER A 336 -9.21 -13.25 4.97
CA SER A 336 -9.23 -14.72 4.83
C SER A 336 -10.16 -15.31 5.89
N ASP A 337 -10.29 -16.63 5.90
CA ASP A 337 -10.96 -17.39 6.96
C ASP A 337 -10.30 -17.29 8.35
N SER A 338 -9.17 -16.59 8.44
CA SER A 338 -8.29 -16.50 9.59
C SER A 338 -7.87 -15.07 9.93
N GLN A 339 -8.27 -14.08 9.12
CA GLN A 339 -7.93 -12.67 9.35
C GLN A 339 -9.08 -11.73 8.99
N ILE A 340 -9.46 -10.86 9.94
CA ILE A 340 -10.40 -9.76 9.75
C ILE A 340 -9.69 -8.44 10.09
N HIS A 341 -9.91 -7.40 9.28
CA HIS A 341 -9.54 -6.03 9.59
C HIS A 341 -10.81 -5.20 9.79
N ILE A 342 -10.87 -4.39 10.83
CA ILE A 342 -11.98 -3.45 11.08
C ILE A 342 -11.48 -2.05 11.40
N LYS A 343 -12.40 -1.09 11.38
CA LYS A 343 -12.25 0.17 12.11
C LYS A 343 -12.88 0.04 13.49
N VAL A 344 -12.14 0.37 14.54
CA VAL A 344 -12.63 0.32 15.93
C VAL A 344 -13.82 1.28 16.05
N PRO A 345 -14.99 0.87 16.57
CA PRO A 345 -16.12 1.79 16.74
C PRO A 345 -15.85 2.80 17.86
N LYS A 346 -16.54 3.94 17.82
CA LYS A 346 -16.45 4.95 18.87
C LYS A 346 -17.13 4.45 20.15
N ALA A 347 -16.49 4.66 21.30
CA ALA A 347 -17.05 4.38 22.62
C ALA A 347 -17.54 5.65 23.33
N SER A 348 -18.50 5.48 24.24
CA SER A 348 -19.07 6.57 25.05
C SER A 348 -18.37 6.78 26.39
N ALA A 349 -17.64 5.78 26.90
CA ALA A 349 -16.90 5.85 28.16
C ALA A 349 -15.76 4.81 28.19
N PRO A 350 -14.72 5.01 29.02
CA PRO A 350 -13.67 4.01 29.23
C PRO A 350 -14.22 2.72 29.83
N ALA A 351 -13.81 1.57 29.29
CA ALA A 351 -14.24 0.26 29.75
C ALA A 351 -13.34 -0.85 29.17
N ASP A 352 -13.15 -1.92 29.96
CA ASP A 352 -12.71 -3.22 29.44
C ASP A 352 -13.96 -3.99 28.99
N VAL A 353 -14.03 -4.31 27.69
CA VAL A 353 -15.19 -4.93 27.05
C VAL A 353 -14.78 -6.18 26.28
N LEU A 354 -15.77 -6.99 25.91
CA LEU A 354 -15.52 -8.23 25.16
C LEU A 354 -15.74 -8.02 23.66
N LEU A 355 -14.77 -8.44 22.86
CA LEU A 355 -14.85 -8.52 21.41
C LEU A 355 -15.29 -9.91 20.99
N HIS A 356 -16.25 -9.95 20.06
CA HIS A 356 -16.72 -11.18 19.41
C HIS A 356 -16.74 -11.02 17.89
N VAL A 357 -16.47 -12.11 17.20
CA VAL A 357 -16.81 -12.30 15.78
C VAL A 357 -18.09 -13.12 15.71
N ASN A 358 -19.08 -12.61 14.98
CA ASN A 358 -20.38 -13.23 14.80
C ASN A 358 -20.54 -13.62 13.33
N SER A 359 -20.98 -14.84 13.07
CA SER A 359 -21.39 -15.28 11.74
C SER A 359 -22.81 -15.86 11.79
N SER A 360 -23.37 -16.23 10.64
CA SER A 360 -24.61 -17.00 10.54
C SER A 360 -24.57 -18.31 11.34
N ARG A 361 -23.37 -18.84 11.61
CA ARG A 361 -23.13 -20.13 12.26
C ARG A 361 -23.05 -20.03 13.78
N GLY A 362 -22.76 -18.84 14.30
CA GLY A 362 -22.67 -18.58 15.73
C GLY A 362 -21.66 -17.51 16.08
N GLN A 363 -21.48 -17.32 17.39
CA GLN A 363 -20.57 -16.34 17.97
C GLN A 363 -19.27 -17.01 18.41
N SER A 364 -18.16 -16.30 18.24
CA SER A 364 -16.84 -16.74 18.70
C SER A 364 -16.68 -16.69 20.22
N ASN A 365 -15.55 -17.21 20.72
CA ASN A 365 -15.05 -16.79 22.02
C ASN A 365 -14.87 -15.27 22.11
N ALA A 366 -14.83 -14.79 23.35
CA ALA A 366 -14.60 -13.41 23.69
C ALA A 366 -13.10 -13.15 23.89
N ILE A 367 -12.59 -12.05 23.35
CA ILE A 367 -11.29 -11.48 23.72
C ILE A 367 -11.50 -10.11 24.36
N HIS A 368 -10.75 -9.81 25.42
CA HIS A 368 -10.79 -8.50 26.07
C HIS A 368 -10.25 -7.41 25.14
N PHE A 369 -10.96 -6.29 25.10
CA PHE A 369 -10.56 -5.07 24.39
C PHE A 369 -10.83 -3.88 25.29
N THR A 370 -9.82 -3.02 25.48
CA THR A 370 -9.92 -1.90 26.42
C THR A 370 -10.10 -0.56 25.69
N TYR A 371 -11.17 0.16 26.02
CA TYR A 371 -11.30 1.58 25.73
C TYR A 371 -10.70 2.39 26.90
N THR A 372 -9.65 3.16 26.63
CA THR A 372 -8.95 3.97 27.64
C THR A 372 -8.39 5.26 27.05
N GLU A 373 -8.34 6.33 27.84
CA GLU A 373 -7.73 7.61 27.44
C GLU A 373 -6.19 7.54 27.38
N GLU A 374 -5.59 6.50 27.97
CA GLU A 374 -4.14 6.28 27.99
C GLU A 374 -3.63 5.53 26.75
N ALA A 375 -4.53 4.94 25.94
CA ALA A 375 -4.17 4.22 24.74
C ALA A 375 -3.52 5.15 23.71
N LEU A 376 -2.71 4.57 22.84
CA LEU A 376 -2.14 5.31 21.71
C LEU A 376 -3.26 5.88 20.83
N MET A 377 -3.07 7.13 20.42
CA MET A 377 -4.06 7.81 19.58
C MET A 377 -4.18 7.07 18.23
N PRO A 378 -5.40 6.68 17.80
CA PRO A 378 -5.53 5.99 16.54
C PRO A 378 -5.12 6.84 15.34
N ILE A 379 -4.39 6.25 14.38
CA ILE A 379 -3.99 6.95 13.15
C ILE A 379 -5.21 7.08 12.23
N LYS A 380 -5.71 8.32 12.13
CA LYS A 380 -6.91 8.66 11.38
C LYS A 380 -6.70 9.93 10.59
N PHE A 381 -7.21 9.97 9.36
CA PHE A 381 -7.19 11.16 8.53
C PHE A 381 -8.60 11.51 8.09
N THR A 382 -8.92 12.80 8.09
CA THR A 382 -10.10 13.34 7.43
C THR A 382 -9.74 13.70 5.99
N GLU A 383 -10.57 13.25 5.05
CA GLU A 383 -10.48 13.61 3.65
C GLU A 383 -11.00 15.03 3.41
N GLU A 384 -10.20 15.84 2.72
CA GLU A 384 -10.53 17.22 2.40
C GLU A 384 -9.92 17.60 1.04
N PHE A 385 -10.24 18.79 0.55
CA PHE A 385 -9.60 19.38 -0.62
C PHE A 385 -9.03 20.75 -0.25
N VAL A 386 -8.05 21.22 -1.01
CA VAL A 386 -7.68 22.66 -1.00
C VAL A 386 -8.88 23.46 -1.51
N LYS A 387 -9.15 24.63 -0.92
CA LYS A 387 -10.38 25.41 -1.17
C LYS A 387 -10.09 26.88 -1.45
N TYR A 388 -11.03 27.53 -2.12
CA TYR A 388 -11.17 28.99 -2.08
C TYR A 388 -11.75 29.44 -0.72
N GLU A 389 -11.71 30.75 -0.44
CA GLU A 389 -12.27 31.31 0.80
C GLU A 389 -13.78 31.09 0.96
N ASN A 390 -14.52 30.97 -0.14
CA ASN A 390 -15.94 30.63 -0.13
C ASN A 390 -16.24 29.14 0.16
N GLY A 391 -15.20 28.32 0.37
CA GLY A 391 -15.29 26.90 0.67
C GLY A 391 -15.39 25.96 -0.54
N THR A 392 -15.48 26.46 -1.78
CA THR A 392 -15.47 25.60 -2.96
C THR A 392 -14.07 25.05 -3.23
N ALA A 393 -13.97 23.81 -3.72
CA ALA A 393 -12.69 23.19 -4.03
C ALA A 393 -11.88 24.04 -5.02
N PHE A 394 -10.57 24.16 -4.76
CA PHE A 394 -9.63 24.83 -5.65
C PHE A 394 -9.24 23.85 -6.78
N PRO A 395 -9.26 24.29 -8.05
CA PRO A 395 -9.03 23.41 -9.17
C PRO A 395 -7.58 22.91 -9.22
N SER A 396 -7.40 21.65 -9.61
CA SER A 396 -6.12 21.10 -10.05
C SER A 396 -5.90 21.48 -11.51
N GLU A 397 -4.87 22.26 -11.81
CA GLU A 397 -4.50 22.64 -13.18
C GLU A 397 -3.45 21.67 -13.75
N GLN A 398 -3.79 20.37 -13.78
CA GLN A 398 -2.89 19.28 -14.21
C GLN A 398 -1.56 19.26 -13.44
N PHE A 399 -1.63 19.47 -12.13
CA PHE A 399 -0.46 19.42 -11.27
C PHE A 399 0.08 18.00 -11.19
N ALA A 400 1.29 17.79 -11.70
CA ALA A 400 1.97 16.50 -11.69
C ALA A 400 2.83 16.32 -10.42
N THR A 401 3.27 17.42 -9.84
CA THR A 401 4.18 17.40 -8.69
C THR A 401 3.91 18.56 -7.74
N VAL A 402 4.28 18.41 -6.47
CA VAL A 402 4.13 19.45 -5.44
C VAL A 402 5.35 19.48 -4.52
N ALA A 403 5.77 20.67 -4.13
CA ALA A 403 6.74 20.88 -3.06
C ALA A 403 6.32 22.04 -2.15
N LEU A 404 6.62 21.93 -0.86
CA LEU A 404 6.57 23.05 0.07
C LEU A 404 7.90 23.81 0.02
N GLY A 405 7.86 25.06 -0.39
CA GLY A 405 9.05 25.92 -0.47
C GLY A 405 9.54 26.41 0.91
N PRO A 406 10.78 26.93 0.99
CA PRO A 406 11.34 27.49 2.23
C PRO A 406 10.61 28.76 2.71
N ASP A 407 9.77 29.35 1.87
CA ASP A 407 8.87 30.46 2.19
C ASP A 407 7.47 30.00 2.64
N LEU A 408 7.29 28.68 2.84
CA LEU A 408 6.04 28.02 3.25
C LEU A 408 4.89 28.16 2.26
N ARG A 409 5.19 28.46 0.99
CA ARG A 409 4.22 28.37 -0.12
C ARG A 409 4.35 27.04 -0.84
N TYR A 410 3.29 26.63 -1.52
CA TYR A 410 3.25 25.40 -2.29
C TYR A 410 3.55 25.70 -3.75
N TYR A 411 4.43 24.89 -4.35
CA TYR A 411 4.87 25.02 -5.72
C TYR A 411 4.43 23.75 -6.45
N PHE A 412 3.44 23.90 -7.33
CA PHE A 412 2.92 22.83 -8.14
C PHE A 412 3.53 22.90 -9.53
N GLY A 413 4.28 21.87 -9.91
CA GLY A 413 4.71 21.70 -11.29
C GLY A 413 3.55 21.13 -12.10
N SER A 414 3.20 21.79 -13.19
CA SER A 414 2.12 21.35 -14.07
C SER A 414 2.67 20.85 -15.39
N LEU A 415 1.84 20.04 -16.05
CA LEU A 415 2.03 19.61 -17.43
C LEU A 415 1.73 20.74 -18.43
N ASP A 416 1.26 21.90 -17.95
CA ASP A 416 0.98 23.12 -18.72
C ASP A 416 2.20 24.06 -18.90
N THR A 417 3.42 23.55 -18.75
CA THR A 417 4.71 24.29 -18.83
C THR A 417 5.04 25.22 -17.65
N ARG A 418 4.20 25.35 -16.61
CA ARG A 418 4.41 26.34 -15.54
C ARG A 418 4.43 25.75 -14.13
N ILE A 419 5.07 26.51 -13.24
CA ILE A 419 4.98 26.33 -11.80
C ILE A 419 3.85 27.23 -11.30
N HIS A 420 2.91 26.66 -10.56
CA HIS A 420 1.84 27.39 -9.89
C HIS A 420 2.19 27.52 -8.41
N VAL A 421 2.26 28.76 -7.92
CA VAL A 421 2.68 29.06 -6.55
C VAL A 421 1.46 29.48 -5.75
N LEU A 422 1.09 28.66 -4.77
CA LEU A 422 -0.09 28.88 -3.92
C LEU A 422 0.35 29.21 -2.49
N THR A 423 -0.15 30.31 -1.96
CA THR A 423 -0.16 30.59 -0.52
C THR A 423 -1.42 29.97 0.05
N ILE A 424 -1.28 28.84 0.73
CA ILE A 424 -2.40 28.12 1.34
C ILE A 424 -2.26 28.26 2.85
N ASP A 425 -3.33 28.67 3.52
CA ASP A 425 -3.41 28.58 4.97
C ASP A 425 -3.33 27.10 5.38
N HIS A 426 -2.26 26.72 6.08
CA HIS A 426 -1.95 25.30 6.33
C HIS A 426 -2.97 24.57 7.22
N LYS A 427 -3.82 25.30 7.95
CA LYS A 427 -4.80 24.73 8.89
C LYS A 427 -6.20 24.64 8.28
N THR A 428 -6.63 25.72 7.63
CA THR A 428 -7.95 25.85 6.99
C THR A 428 -7.96 25.35 5.55
N LEU A 429 -6.79 25.14 4.95
CA LEU A 429 -6.59 24.69 3.57
C LEU A 429 -7.15 25.67 2.52
N THR A 430 -7.30 26.93 2.90
CA THR A 430 -7.81 28.00 2.01
C THR A 430 -6.68 28.69 1.27
N VAL A 431 -6.84 28.87 -0.04
CA VAL A 431 -5.90 29.63 -0.88
C VAL A 431 -6.07 31.13 -0.59
N LYS A 432 -4.98 31.77 -0.15
CA LYS A 432 -4.91 33.21 0.16
C LYS A 432 -4.31 34.05 -0.95
N ALA A 433 -3.42 33.46 -1.75
CA ALA A 433 -2.83 34.09 -2.92
C ALA A 433 -2.32 33.01 -3.88
N SER A 434 -2.33 33.33 -5.17
CA SER A 434 -1.76 32.50 -6.22
C SER A 434 -0.99 33.34 -7.23
N CYS A 435 0.00 32.74 -7.87
CA CYS A 435 0.72 33.30 -9.02
C CYS A 435 1.38 32.16 -9.80
N LYS A 436 1.95 32.46 -10.98
CA LYS A 436 2.57 31.45 -11.86
C LYS A 436 4.01 31.83 -12.20
N SER A 437 4.81 30.87 -12.63
CA SER A 437 6.10 31.14 -13.28
C SER A 437 5.92 31.59 -14.73
N GLU A 438 6.97 32.14 -15.33
CA GLU A 438 7.14 32.09 -16.79
C GLU A 438 7.08 30.64 -17.30
N SER A 439 6.78 30.46 -18.58
CA SER A 439 6.76 29.13 -19.19
C SER A 439 8.17 28.54 -19.21
N ALA A 440 8.29 27.26 -18.87
CA ALA A 440 9.53 26.47 -19.04
C ALA A 440 9.87 26.18 -20.51
N GLY A 441 9.02 26.61 -21.45
CA GLY A 441 9.21 26.46 -22.88
C GLY A 441 8.04 25.72 -23.55
N PRO A 442 7.97 25.76 -24.89
CA PRO A 442 6.91 25.10 -25.64
C PRO A 442 6.98 23.58 -25.45
N SER A 443 5.81 22.95 -25.32
CA SER A 443 5.66 21.49 -25.19
C SER A 443 6.51 20.87 -24.07
N ARG A 444 6.65 21.59 -22.96
CA ARG A 444 7.35 21.15 -21.75
C ARG A 444 6.38 20.80 -20.63
N SER A 445 6.66 19.70 -19.95
CA SER A 445 5.98 19.29 -18.73
C SER A 445 6.91 19.29 -17.54
N ILE A 446 6.41 19.74 -16.40
CA ILE A 446 7.13 19.79 -15.13
C ILE A 446 6.68 18.62 -14.26
N THR A 447 7.57 17.66 -14.01
CA THR A 447 7.27 16.43 -13.25
C THR A 447 8.00 16.37 -11.90
N GLY A 448 8.89 17.31 -11.63
CA GLY A 448 9.61 17.46 -10.37
C GLY A 448 9.74 18.93 -10.00
N VAL A 449 9.51 19.24 -8.72
CA VAL A 449 9.83 20.53 -8.10
C VAL A 449 10.53 20.23 -6.79
N SER A 450 11.66 20.89 -6.52
CA SER A 450 12.38 20.75 -5.26
C SER A 450 13.12 22.04 -4.88
N PHE A 451 13.57 22.09 -3.64
CA PHE A 451 14.37 23.19 -3.11
C PHE A 451 15.63 22.62 -2.48
N ASN A 452 16.79 23.18 -2.84
CA ASN A 452 18.04 22.84 -2.19
C ASN A 452 17.98 23.34 -0.74
N PRO A 453 18.06 22.45 0.27
CA PRO A 453 17.93 22.87 1.67
C PRO A 453 19.16 23.67 2.18
N THR A 454 20.21 23.77 1.37
CA THR A 454 21.38 24.64 1.65
C THR A 454 21.23 26.06 1.07
N ASP A 455 20.24 26.31 0.21
CA ASP A 455 20.04 27.64 -0.37
C ASP A 455 19.47 28.61 0.68
N VAL A 456 20.07 29.79 0.76
CA VAL A 456 19.61 30.89 1.64
C VAL A 456 18.69 31.88 0.94
N THR A 457 18.50 31.71 -0.37
CA THR A 457 17.58 32.48 -1.22
C THR A 457 16.59 31.53 -1.87
N LEU A 458 15.34 31.95 -2.05
CA LEU A 458 14.33 31.15 -2.72
C LEU A 458 14.71 30.85 -4.18
N ARG A 459 14.83 29.56 -4.50
CA ARG A 459 15.11 29.04 -5.84
C ARG A 459 14.44 27.68 -6.01
N ALA A 460 13.51 27.60 -6.94
CA ALA A 460 12.85 26.35 -7.30
C ALA A 460 13.70 25.62 -8.34
N TYR A 461 14.03 24.36 -8.08
CA TYR A 461 14.64 23.45 -9.04
C TYR A 461 13.53 22.59 -9.62
N ILE A 462 13.42 22.55 -10.95
CA ILE A 462 12.39 21.78 -11.63
C ILE A 462 13.00 20.80 -12.62
N SER A 463 12.35 19.65 -12.81
CA SER A 463 12.63 18.77 -13.94
C SER A 463 11.64 19.04 -15.06
N THR A 464 12.14 19.13 -16.29
CA THR A 464 11.30 19.42 -17.47
C THR A 464 11.54 18.44 -18.60
N ASN A 465 10.46 18.12 -19.31
CA ASN A 465 10.43 17.04 -20.29
C ASN A 465 9.54 17.43 -21.48
N THR A 466 9.94 17.05 -22.69
CA THR A 466 9.06 16.95 -23.84
C THR A 466 8.79 15.47 -24.08
N PHE A 467 7.57 15.05 -23.76
CA PHE A 467 7.08 13.69 -23.88
C PHE A 467 6.45 13.45 -25.26
N TYR A 468 6.28 12.20 -25.66
CA TYR A 468 5.69 11.81 -26.97
C TYR A 468 6.30 12.55 -28.18
N TRP A 469 7.56 12.94 -28.06
CA TRP A 469 8.21 13.89 -28.94
C TRP A 469 8.25 13.41 -30.40
N LYS A 470 8.41 12.10 -30.63
CA LYS A 470 8.42 11.48 -31.95
C LYS A 470 7.01 11.32 -32.50
N ASN A 471 6.10 10.80 -31.66
CA ASN A 471 4.73 10.46 -32.08
C ASN A 471 4.01 11.68 -32.63
N TRP A 472 4.34 12.87 -32.12
CA TRP A 472 3.69 14.12 -32.50
C TRP A 472 4.58 15.04 -33.34
N GLY A 473 5.76 14.57 -33.76
CA GLY A 473 6.69 15.37 -34.55
C GLY A 473 7.15 16.66 -33.86
N LEU A 474 7.19 16.66 -32.53
CA LEU A 474 7.67 17.80 -31.74
C LEU A 474 9.19 17.95 -31.85
N MET A 475 9.90 16.83 -31.99
CA MET A 475 11.36 16.78 -32.13
C MET A 475 11.75 15.61 -33.02
N SER A 476 12.91 15.71 -33.67
CA SER A 476 13.53 14.59 -34.38
C SER A 476 14.06 13.52 -33.41
N ASP A 477 14.33 12.30 -33.90
CA ASP A 477 15.00 11.27 -33.09
C ASP A 477 16.33 11.78 -32.52
N GLU A 478 17.12 12.54 -33.30
CA GLU A 478 18.40 13.08 -32.87
C GLU A 478 18.30 14.15 -31.77
N GLU A 479 17.16 14.81 -31.61
CA GLU A 479 16.96 15.87 -30.61
C GLU A 479 16.10 15.42 -29.43
N GLY A 480 15.19 14.47 -29.68
CA GLY A 480 14.10 14.13 -28.79
C GLY A 480 14.54 13.29 -27.59
N TRP A 481 15.31 12.22 -27.78
CA TRP A 481 15.58 11.29 -26.68
C TRP A 481 16.41 11.89 -25.54
N HIS A 482 17.14 13.00 -25.76
CA HIS A 482 17.96 13.69 -24.74
C HIS A 482 17.43 15.08 -24.39
N ASN A 483 16.12 15.31 -24.55
CA ASN A 483 15.53 16.63 -24.37
C ASN A 483 15.37 17.05 -22.89
N GLY A 484 15.51 16.14 -21.92
CA GLY A 484 15.22 16.38 -20.51
C GLY A 484 16.16 17.40 -19.86
N LYS A 485 15.63 18.19 -18.92
CA LYS A 485 16.39 19.22 -18.22
C LYS A 485 16.11 19.25 -16.71
N ILE A 486 17.06 19.84 -16.00
CA ILE A 486 16.86 20.40 -14.66
C ILE A 486 17.10 21.90 -14.76
N GLU A 487 16.12 22.70 -14.37
CA GLU A 487 16.11 24.15 -14.53
C GLU A 487 15.83 24.85 -13.20
N THR A 488 16.19 26.12 -13.12
CA THR A 488 15.98 26.93 -11.91
C THR A 488 15.10 28.13 -12.22
N PHE A 489 14.17 28.39 -11.29
CA PHE A 489 13.27 29.53 -11.31
C PHE A 489 13.40 30.30 -9.99
N VAL A 490 13.48 31.62 -10.07
CA VAL A 490 13.67 32.51 -8.92
C VAL A 490 12.59 33.59 -8.88
N PRO A 491 12.33 34.20 -7.72
CA PRO A 491 11.41 35.33 -7.61
C PRO A 491 11.76 36.43 -8.60
N GLY A 492 10.78 36.79 -9.43
CA GLY A 492 10.90 37.83 -10.43
C GLY A 492 9.51 38.26 -10.87
N LYS A 493 9.42 39.42 -11.50
CA LYS A 493 8.16 39.92 -12.08
C LYS A 493 8.37 40.15 -13.56
N ASN A 494 7.35 39.82 -14.35
CA ASN A 494 7.27 40.25 -15.73
C ASN A 494 6.51 41.58 -15.78
N ALA A 495 7.10 42.63 -16.36
CA ALA A 495 6.49 43.96 -16.42
C ALA A 495 5.17 43.96 -17.20
N ASP A 496 5.02 43.02 -18.14
CA ASP A 496 3.88 42.89 -19.03
C ASP A 496 2.84 41.87 -18.54
N ASN A 497 3.17 41.06 -17.53
CA ASN A 497 2.24 40.10 -16.91
C ASN A 497 2.42 40.03 -15.38
N PRO A 498 1.55 40.69 -14.59
CA PRO A 498 1.66 40.73 -13.14
C PRO A 498 1.36 39.39 -12.44
N GLU A 499 0.79 38.40 -13.13
CA GLU A 499 0.58 37.04 -12.59
C GLU A 499 1.89 36.24 -12.50
N VAL A 500 2.95 36.70 -13.19
CA VAL A 500 4.28 36.08 -13.15
C VAL A 500 5.01 36.50 -11.88
N CYS A 501 5.31 35.51 -11.05
CA CYS A 501 6.07 35.70 -9.79
C CYS A 501 7.38 34.91 -9.73
N LEU A 502 7.64 34.05 -10.73
CA LEU A 502 8.89 33.35 -10.91
C LEU A 502 9.35 33.49 -12.35
N VAL A 503 10.64 33.74 -12.55
CA VAL A 503 11.29 33.84 -13.86
C VAL A 503 12.36 32.78 -13.99
N HIS A 504 12.65 32.35 -15.22
CA HIS A 504 13.74 31.41 -15.47
C HIS A 504 15.08 32.04 -15.08
N GLU A 505 15.89 31.33 -14.30
CA GLU A 505 17.23 31.76 -13.91
C GLU A 505 18.28 31.14 -14.84
N LYS A 506 18.28 29.80 -14.94
CA LYS A 506 19.21 29.04 -15.78
C LYS A 506 18.82 27.57 -15.91
N ASP A 507 19.36 26.96 -16.96
CA ASP A 507 19.44 25.51 -17.11
C ASP A 507 20.59 24.98 -16.22
N VAL A 508 20.28 24.09 -15.28
CA VAL A 508 21.26 23.46 -14.38
C VAL A 508 21.83 22.19 -14.99
N VAL A 509 20.98 21.38 -15.63
CA VAL A 509 21.38 20.18 -16.37
C VAL A 509 20.58 20.12 -17.66
N THR A 510 21.22 19.78 -18.78
CA THR A 510 20.59 19.56 -20.08
C THR A 510 21.09 18.26 -20.69
N GLY A 511 20.36 17.69 -21.65
CA GLY A 511 20.78 16.45 -22.32
C GLY A 511 20.39 15.17 -21.58
N LEU A 512 19.41 15.26 -20.68
CA LEU A 512 18.93 14.10 -19.92
C LEU A 512 17.94 13.28 -20.75
N PRO A 513 17.93 11.95 -20.59
CA PRO A 513 17.10 11.12 -21.42
C PRO A 513 15.61 11.20 -21.06
N VAL A 514 14.76 11.22 -22.08
CA VAL A 514 13.29 11.22 -21.98
C VAL A 514 12.73 10.23 -22.99
N SER A 515 11.85 9.34 -22.55
CA SER A 515 11.24 8.36 -23.44
C SER A 515 10.36 9.06 -24.48
N ASN A 516 10.10 8.36 -25.59
CA ASN A 516 9.10 8.80 -26.55
C ASN A 516 7.67 8.42 -26.08
N HIS A 517 7.43 8.54 -24.78
CA HIS A 517 6.17 8.24 -24.14
C HIS A 517 6.05 9.15 -22.90
N ASP A 518 5.73 8.61 -21.74
CA ASP A 518 5.42 9.30 -20.48
C ASP A 518 6.49 9.12 -19.38
N HIS A 519 7.67 8.58 -19.71
CA HIS A 519 8.78 8.36 -18.78
C HIS A 519 9.89 9.39 -19.01
N GLY A 520 10.29 10.11 -17.95
CA GLY A 520 11.22 11.24 -18.10
C GLY A 520 12.03 11.50 -16.84
N VAL A 521 12.52 12.74 -16.72
CA VAL A 521 13.20 13.24 -15.53
C VAL A 521 12.13 13.57 -14.48
N ASN A 522 12.03 12.78 -13.42
CA ASN A 522 10.96 12.88 -12.42
C ASN A 522 11.44 13.55 -11.12
N SER A 523 11.22 12.93 -9.96
CA SER A 523 11.55 13.47 -8.64
C SER A 523 13.00 13.96 -8.53
N LEU A 524 13.15 15.11 -7.86
CA LEU A 524 14.41 15.74 -7.50
C LEU A 524 14.54 15.76 -5.97
N ILE A 525 15.60 15.17 -5.43
CA ILE A 525 15.86 15.16 -3.98
C ILE A 525 17.29 15.59 -3.67
N TRP A 526 17.48 16.05 -2.43
CA TRP A 526 18.77 16.55 -1.96
C TRP A 526 19.21 15.76 -0.74
N ASP A 527 20.46 15.31 -0.75
CA ASP A 527 21.07 14.70 0.43
C ASP A 527 21.52 15.76 1.45
N ASN A 528 22.08 15.28 2.55
CA ASN A 528 22.58 16.16 3.61
C ASN A 528 23.86 16.94 3.27
N SER A 529 24.47 16.66 2.12
CA SER A 529 25.66 17.34 1.59
C SER A 529 25.32 18.36 0.50
N GLY A 530 24.03 18.48 0.13
CA GLY A 530 23.57 19.33 -0.97
C GLY A 530 23.85 18.75 -2.36
N ASN A 531 24.10 17.45 -2.49
CA ASN A 531 24.07 16.77 -3.78
C ASN A 531 22.63 16.60 -4.23
N LEU A 532 22.38 16.86 -5.52
CA LEU A 532 21.08 16.65 -6.15
C LEU A 532 21.01 15.25 -6.74
N TYR A 533 19.91 14.55 -6.50
CA TYR A 533 19.58 13.29 -7.14
C TYR A 533 18.33 13.46 -7.97
N ALA A 534 18.29 12.82 -9.13
CA ALA A 534 17.13 12.82 -10.01
C ALA A 534 16.78 11.40 -10.46
N GLN A 535 15.50 11.09 -10.52
CA GLN A 535 15.02 9.84 -11.10
C GLN A 535 14.81 10.00 -12.61
N ILE A 536 15.37 9.09 -13.39
CA ILE A 536 15.32 9.11 -14.84
C ILE A 536 14.60 7.85 -15.34
N GLY A 537 13.45 8.05 -15.97
CA GLY A 537 12.66 6.98 -16.54
C GLY A 537 13.38 6.19 -17.64
N GLY A 538 13.02 4.93 -17.79
CA GLY A 538 13.42 4.04 -18.88
C GLY A 538 12.60 4.30 -20.14
N PHE A 539 13.12 3.88 -21.29
CA PHE A 539 12.46 4.07 -22.59
C PHE A 539 11.61 2.87 -23.01
N THR A 540 11.85 1.72 -22.40
CA THR A 540 11.26 0.45 -22.80
C THR A 540 10.26 -0.06 -21.78
N ASN A 541 9.57 -1.16 -22.10
CA ASN A 541 8.69 -1.81 -21.15
C ASN A 541 9.44 -2.77 -20.24
N ALA A 542 10.48 -3.47 -20.72
CA ALA A 542 11.29 -4.38 -19.93
C ALA A 542 12.68 -4.64 -20.54
N GLY A 543 13.32 -3.58 -21.05
CA GLY A 543 14.69 -3.60 -21.58
C GLY A 543 14.80 -3.94 -23.08
N VAL A 544 13.68 -4.17 -23.77
CA VAL A 544 13.65 -4.38 -25.21
C VAL A 544 12.81 -3.29 -25.87
N SER A 545 13.34 -2.73 -26.95
CA SER A 545 12.58 -1.86 -27.85
C SER A 545 12.34 -2.58 -29.17
N VAL A 546 11.09 -2.57 -29.63
CA VAL A 546 10.69 -3.08 -30.94
C VAL A 546 9.85 -2.02 -31.67
N PRO A 547 9.94 -1.93 -33.02
CA PRO A 547 9.10 -1.00 -33.76
C PRO A 547 7.60 -1.22 -33.47
N GLY A 548 6.92 -0.17 -33.02
CA GLY A 548 5.48 -0.22 -32.71
C GLY A 548 5.12 -0.68 -31.30
N ASP A 549 6.09 -0.86 -30.39
CA ASP A 549 5.77 -1.02 -28.98
C ASP A 549 5.07 0.23 -28.41
N LEU A 550 4.21 0.02 -27.40
CA LEU A 550 3.39 1.08 -26.81
C LEU A 550 4.18 2.04 -25.93
N VAL A 551 5.47 1.76 -25.68
CA VAL A 551 6.39 2.63 -24.91
C VAL A 551 7.22 3.56 -25.79
N GLY A 552 6.94 3.60 -27.09
CA GLY A 552 7.43 4.64 -28.01
C GLY A 552 8.57 4.20 -28.93
N GLY A 553 9.01 2.94 -28.88
CA GLY A 553 9.90 2.32 -29.87
C GLY A 553 11.31 2.91 -29.92
N VAL A 554 11.84 3.34 -28.77
CA VAL A 554 13.20 3.88 -28.63
C VAL A 554 14.01 3.01 -27.66
N PRO A 555 15.22 2.53 -28.03
CA PRO A 555 16.05 1.74 -27.13
C PRO A 555 16.62 2.59 -25.99
N GLU A 556 16.82 1.97 -24.84
CA GLU A 556 17.40 2.61 -23.65
C GLU A 556 18.72 3.34 -23.96
N SER A 557 18.96 4.46 -23.26
CA SER A 557 20.24 5.17 -23.29
C SER A 557 21.04 4.94 -22.01
N VAL A 558 22.32 5.34 -21.98
CA VAL A 558 23.20 5.09 -20.82
C VAL A 558 22.75 5.76 -19.51
N LEU A 559 21.90 6.79 -19.54
CA LEU A 559 21.37 7.45 -18.33
C LEU A 559 19.87 7.20 -18.09
N SER A 560 19.16 6.49 -18.99
CA SER A 560 17.75 6.12 -18.75
C SER A 560 17.66 4.97 -17.73
N ALA A 561 16.49 4.76 -17.14
CA ALA A 561 16.27 3.69 -16.15
C ALA A 561 17.26 3.75 -14.97
N ALA A 562 17.47 4.95 -14.41
CA ALA A 562 18.52 5.21 -13.42
C ALA A 562 18.13 6.32 -12.43
N THR A 563 18.67 6.22 -11.22
CA THR A 563 18.87 7.39 -10.35
C THR A 563 20.22 7.99 -10.73
N ILE A 564 20.27 9.29 -11.01
CA ILE A 564 21.51 10.03 -11.24
C ILE A 564 21.84 10.91 -10.03
N VAL A 565 23.13 11.23 -9.87
CA VAL A 565 23.60 12.26 -8.94
C VAL A 565 24.23 13.41 -9.74
N VAL A 566 23.92 14.64 -9.35
CA VAL A 566 24.38 15.89 -9.96
C VAL A 566 25.23 16.65 -8.95
N HIS A 567 26.53 16.74 -9.23
CA HIS A 567 27.49 17.42 -8.38
C HIS A 567 27.56 18.91 -8.72
N THR A 568 26.48 19.64 -8.41
CA THR A 568 26.32 21.07 -8.72
C THR A 568 27.43 21.98 -8.18
N ARG A 569 28.16 21.51 -7.16
CA ARG A 569 29.28 22.22 -6.52
C ARG A 569 30.65 21.83 -7.07
N ALA A 570 30.73 20.88 -8.02
CA ALA A 570 31.99 20.45 -8.59
C ALA A 570 32.69 21.59 -9.35
N THR A 571 34.01 21.69 -9.21
CA THR A 571 34.80 22.73 -9.90
C THR A 571 34.70 22.56 -11.42
N GLY A 572 34.23 23.61 -12.10
CA GLY A 572 34.03 23.63 -13.55
C GLY A 572 32.74 22.95 -14.03
N PHE A 573 31.79 22.69 -13.14
CA PHE A 573 30.46 22.17 -13.48
C PHE A 573 29.79 23.04 -14.56
N ASN A 574 29.32 22.40 -15.63
CA ASN A 574 28.60 23.07 -16.73
C ASN A 574 27.23 22.44 -17.05
N GLY A 575 26.84 21.35 -16.38
CA GLY A 575 25.49 20.76 -16.51
C GLY A 575 25.15 20.13 -17.87
N HIS A 576 25.97 20.28 -18.90
CA HIS A 576 25.66 19.82 -20.25
C HIS A 576 26.06 18.36 -20.45
N VAL A 577 25.09 17.46 -20.38
CA VAL A 577 25.29 16.05 -20.73
C VAL A 577 25.38 15.93 -22.25
N LYS A 578 26.49 15.35 -22.71
CA LYS A 578 26.77 15.11 -24.13
C LYS A 578 27.06 13.64 -24.36
N TYR A 579 26.78 13.21 -25.58
CA TYR A 579 27.02 11.85 -26.05
C TYR A 579 27.94 11.87 -27.27
N ASP A 580 28.57 10.74 -27.55
CA ASP A 580 29.44 10.57 -28.73
C ASP A 580 28.64 10.55 -30.05
N GLN A 581 27.36 10.21 -30.00
CA GLN A 581 26.41 10.27 -31.11
C GLN A 581 24.97 10.40 -30.62
N TYR A 582 24.08 10.82 -31.51
CA TYR A 582 22.68 11.17 -31.19
C TYR A 582 21.64 10.41 -32.01
N THR A 583 22.07 9.65 -33.01
CA THR A 583 21.19 8.93 -33.96
C THR A 583 20.68 7.59 -33.43
N ASP A 584 21.40 6.97 -32.50
CA ASP A 584 21.06 5.67 -31.92
C ASP A 584 21.27 5.68 -30.40
N PRO A 585 20.24 5.96 -29.59
CA PRO A 585 20.38 6.02 -28.14
C PRO A 585 20.87 4.71 -27.52
N GLY A 586 20.60 3.55 -28.15
CA GLY A 586 20.99 2.23 -27.67
C GLY A 586 22.49 1.98 -27.69
N SER A 587 23.24 2.72 -28.50
CA SER A 587 24.69 2.64 -28.58
C SER A 587 25.41 3.96 -28.22
N ALA A 588 24.67 5.00 -27.85
CA ALA A 588 25.23 6.28 -27.47
C ALA A 588 25.94 6.19 -26.11
N LYS A 589 27.15 6.74 -26.03
CA LYS A 589 27.94 6.82 -24.81
C LYS A 589 28.05 8.25 -24.33
N LYS A 590 27.86 8.44 -23.03
CA LYS A 590 28.08 9.73 -22.37
C LYS A 590 29.57 10.08 -22.42
N ILE A 591 29.88 11.28 -22.92
CA ILE A 591 31.25 11.83 -22.98
C ILE A 591 31.48 12.94 -21.94
N THR A 592 30.41 13.48 -21.34
CA THR A 592 30.54 14.42 -20.22
C THR A 592 31.12 13.69 -18.99
N PRO A 593 32.07 14.30 -18.25
CA PRO A 593 32.66 13.67 -17.07
C PRO A 593 31.65 13.33 -15.97
N ASP A 594 31.82 12.17 -15.31
CA ASP A 594 30.95 11.74 -14.21
C ASP A 594 31.05 12.64 -12.98
N ARG A 595 32.19 13.33 -12.79
CA ARG A 595 32.35 14.35 -11.74
C ARG A 595 31.32 15.48 -11.77
N PHE A 596 30.51 15.59 -12.84
CA PHE A 596 29.41 16.55 -12.95
C PHE A 596 28.04 15.88 -12.83
N VAL A 597 27.80 14.83 -13.62
CA VAL A 597 26.55 14.06 -13.63
C VAL A 597 26.93 12.58 -13.75
N GLU A 598 26.59 11.77 -12.76
CA GLU A 598 26.96 10.35 -12.66
C GLU A 598 25.69 9.49 -12.51
N GLY A 599 25.68 8.28 -13.07
CA GLY A 599 24.68 7.28 -12.72
C GLY A 599 24.94 6.75 -11.31
N PHE A 600 23.98 6.92 -10.41
CA PHE A 600 24.10 6.53 -9.00
C PHE A 600 23.59 5.11 -8.75
N ALA A 601 22.42 4.77 -9.31
CA ALA A 601 21.81 3.45 -9.19
C ALA A 601 20.97 3.17 -10.44
N TYR A 602 20.67 1.90 -10.70
CA TYR A 602 20.16 1.46 -11.99
C TYR A 602 18.99 0.47 -11.86
N GLY A 603 18.28 0.28 -12.96
CA GLY A 603 17.29 -0.77 -13.10
C GLY A 603 15.91 -0.39 -12.59
N PHE A 604 15.50 0.82 -12.92
CA PHE A 604 14.15 1.35 -12.71
C PHE A 604 13.40 1.39 -14.04
N ARG A 605 12.10 1.12 -14.07
CA ARG A 605 11.28 1.34 -15.27
C ARG A 605 10.88 2.80 -15.40
N ASN A 606 10.20 3.33 -14.39
CA ASN A 606 9.80 4.72 -14.29
C ASN A 606 9.69 5.10 -12.82
N SER A 607 10.84 5.35 -12.21
CA SER A 607 10.87 5.82 -10.84
C SER A 607 10.34 7.25 -10.79
N TYR A 608 9.15 7.44 -10.23
CA TYR A 608 8.48 8.74 -10.26
C TYR A 608 8.80 9.56 -9.01
N GLY A 609 8.52 9.00 -7.83
CA GLY A 609 8.75 9.64 -6.53
C GLY A 609 9.99 9.10 -5.84
N SER A 610 10.72 9.98 -5.16
CA SER A 610 11.78 9.60 -4.24
C SER A 610 11.84 10.53 -3.04
N VAL A 611 12.38 10.04 -1.93
CA VAL A 611 12.58 10.81 -0.70
C VAL A 611 13.97 10.53 -0.13
N TYR A 612 14.66 11.58 0.30
CA TYR A 612 15.84 11.46 1.16
C TYR A 612 15.36 11.45 2.61
N HIS A 613 15.46 10.30 3.26
CA HIS A 613 14.90 10.06 4.57
C HIS A 613 15.83 10.56 5.69
N THR A 614 15.28 10.89 6.86
CA THR A 614 16.07 11.35 8.03
C THR A 614 17.09 10.33 8.53
N ASN A 615 16.96 9.06 8.16
CA ASN A 615 17.95 8.00 8.44
C ASN A 615 19.17 8.03 7.49
N GLY A 616 19.18 8.92 6.50
CA GLY A 616 20.27 9.11 5.55
C GLY A 616 20.18 8.28 4.27
N TYR A 617 19.13 7.46 4.11
CA TYR A 617 18.90 6.66 2.91
C TYR A 617 17.96 7.35 1.91
N ILE A 618 18.01 6.87 0.66
CA ILE A 618 17.08 7.25 -0.39
C ILE A 618 16.09 6.10 -0.60
N TYR A 619 14.80 6.43 -0.63
CA TYR A 619 13.75 5.50 -1.02
C TYR A 619 13.06 6.03 -2.26
N ALA A 620 12.68 5.12 -3.16
CA ALA A 620 12.01 5.49 -4.40
C ALA A 620 10.90 4.51 -4.73
N THR A 621 9.82 5.02 -5.33
CA THR A 621 8.83 4.17 -5.98
C THR A 621 9.26 3.88 -7.41
N ASP A 622 8.85 2.76 -7.96
CA ASP A 622 9.05 2.41 -9.36
C ASP A 622 7.82 1.73 -9.94
N ASN A 623 7.38 2.17 -11.12
CA ASN A 623 6.21 1.59 -11.78
C ASN A 623 6.58 0.27 -12.48
N GLY A 624 5.68 -0.71 -12.43
CA GLY A 624 5.86 -1.98 -13.11
C GLY A 624 5.62 -1.93 -14.63
N PRO A 625 6.08 -2.95 -15.36
CA PRO A 625 5.79 -3.20 -16.76
C PRO A 625 4.38 -3.72 -16.94
N ASN A 626 3.84 -3.44 -18.12
CA ASN A 626 2.51 -3.86 -18.53
C ASN A 626 2.59 -4.96 -19.59
N LYS A 627 1.62 -5.87 -19.57
CA LYS A 627 1.35 -6.74 -20.73
C LYS A 627 0.91 -5.90 -21.92
N GLY A 628 1.37 -6.26 -23.12
CA GLY A 628 1.15 -5.58 -24.39
C GLY A 628 2.20 -4.51 -24.73
N TYR A 629 3.07 -4.12 -23.79
CA TYR A 629 3.92 -2.92 -23.94
C TYR A 629 5.34 -3.23 -24.42
N GLY A 630 5.74 -4.49 -24.53
CA GLY A 630 7.03 -4.90 -25.07
C GLY A 630 7.73 -5.98 -24.25
N ASN A 631 8.50 -6.82 -24.96
CA ASN A 631 9.17 -8.00 -24.43
C ASN A 631 10.16 -7.70 -23.30
N ARG A 632 10.48 -8.72 -22.50
CA ARG A 632 11.52 -8.64 -21.47
C ARG A 632 12.88 -9.09 -21.97
N SER A 633 13.92 -8.43 -21.48
CA SER A 633 15.29 -8.86 -21.73
C SER A 633 15.68 -10.09 -20.90
N VAL A 634 16.18 -11.14 -21.57
CA VAL A 634 16.74 -12.35 -20.94
C VAL A 634 18.26 -12.32 -20.95
N THR A 635 18.83 -11.83 -22.05
CA THR A 635 20.24 -11.47 -22.18
C THR A 635 20.36 -10.16 -22.95
N CYS A 636 21.56 -9.65 -23.16
CA CYS A 636 21.74 -8.41 -23.93
C CYS A 636 21.25 -8.53 -25.38
N ASN A 637 21.12 -9.76 -25.89
CA ASN A 637 20.79 -10.06 -27.28
C ASN A 637 19.59 -11.00 -27.44
N SER A 638 18.91 -11.37 -26.34
CA SER A 638 17.76 -12.27 -26.39
C SER A 638 16.64 -11.82 -25.47
N GLU A 639 15.42 -12.09 -25.90
CA GLU A 639 14.19 -11.65 -25.26
C GLU A 639 13.26 -12.82 -24.96
N ALA A 640 12.27 -12.57 -24.12
CA ALA A 640 11.14 -13.45 -23.89
C ALA A 640 9.85 -12.61 -23.81
N GLU A 641 8.72 -13.30 -23.71
CA GLU A 641 7.41 -12.68 -23.56
C GLU A 641 7.44 -11.56 -22.51
N ASP A 642 6.72 -10.49 -22.83
CA ASP A 642 6.58 -9.31 -21.99
C ASP A 642 6.19 -9.65 -20.54
N PRO A 643 6.72 -8.92 -19.55
CA PRO A 643 6.42 -9.20 -18.15
C PRO A 643 5.24 -8.35 -17.68
N TRP A 644 4.67 -8.75 -16.55
CA TRP A 644 3.85 -7.90 -15.70
C TRP A 644 4.30 -8.08 -14.24
N HIS A 645 4.38 -6.97 -13.50
CA HIS A 645 4.55 -7.01 -12.05
C HIS A 645 3.97 -5.75 -11.40
N PRO A 646 3.62 -5.80 -10.10
CA PRO A 646 3.15 -4.64 -9.36
C PRO A 646 4.22 -3.55 -9.23
N ASP A 647 3.78 -2.33 -8.96
CA ASP A 647 4.66 -1.22 -8.59
C ASP A 647 5.42 -1.53 -7.31
N SER A 648 6.55 -0.85 -7.08
CA SER A 648 7.45 -1.24 -6.00
C SER A 648 8.04 -0.05 -5.24
N LEU A 649 8.48 -0.32 -4.00
CA LEU A 649 9.32 0.56 -3.18
C LEU A 649 10.70 -0.05 -3.09
N VAL A 650 11.73 0.73 -3.37
CA VAL A 650 13.12 0.27 -3.28
C VAL A 650 13.97 1.16 -2.38
N LEU A 651 14.93 0.56 -1.70
CA LEU A 651 16.01 1.24 -0.99
C LEU A 651 17.16 1.52 -1.95
N VAL A 652 17.29 2.77 -2.37
CA VAL A 652 18.26 3.21 -3.38
C VAL A 652 19.64 3.37 -2.74
N HIS A 653 20.62 2.64 -3.26
CA HIS A 653 22.02 2.74 -2.85
C HIS A 653 22.94 2.79 -4.08
N LYS A 654 24.15 3.32 -3.89
CA LYS A 654 25.14 3.46 -4.95
C LYS A 654 25.42 2.10 -5.61
N ASP A 655 25.43 2.06 -6.94
CA ASP A 655 25.66 0.89 -7.80
C ASP A 655 24.59 -0.23 -7.70
N GLY A 656 23.48 0.04 -7.02
CA GLY A 656 22.33 -0.86 -6.91
C GLY A 656 21.68 -1.14 -8.27
N TYR A 657 21.12 -2.35 -8.42
CA TYR A 657 20.33 -2.75 -9.59
C TYR A 657 18.98 -3.32 -9.17
N TYR A 658 17.88 -2.71 -9.63
CA TYR A 658 16.51 -3.02 -9.18
C TYR A 658 15.67 -3.80 -10.20
N GLY A 659 16.33 -4.40 -11.20
CA GLY A 659 15.75 -5.44 -12.04
C GLY A 659 15.27 -5.00 -13.41
N PHE A 660 15.14 -3.70 -13.67
CA PHE A 660 14.80 -3.21 -15.00
C PHE A 660 16.01 -3.20 -15.95
N PRO A 661 16.01 -3.91 -17.09
CA PRO A 661 17.20 -3.99 -17.92
C PRO A 661 17.48 -2.70 -18.69
N ASN A 662 18.75 -2.42 -18.89
CA ASN A 662 19.24 -1.42 -19.82
C ASN A 662 20.36 -2.04 -20.67
N ARG A 663 19.99 -2.47 -21.88
CA ARG A 663 20.91 -3.17 -22.79
C ARG A 663 22.06 -2.31 -23.29
N ALA A 664 21.90 -0.98 -23.34
CA ALA A 664 22.99 -0.07 -23.68
C ALA A 664 24.12 -0.19 -22.64
N ARG A 665 23.81 -0.05 -21.35
CA ARG A 665 24.80 -0.27 -20.28
C ARG A 665 25.28 -1.71 -20.19
N GLY A 666 24.37 -2.67 -20.35
CA GLY A 666 24.69 -4.09 -20.29
C GLY A 666 25.73 -4.53 -21.32
N SER A 667 25.64 -4.02 -22.55
CA SER A 667 26.58 -4.30 -23.64
C SER A 667 27.96 -3.68 -23.44
N TYR A 668 28.09 -2.71 -22.52
CA TYR A 668 29.34 -2.04 -22.17
C TYR A 668 29.99 -2.55 -20.88
N GLY A 669 29.45 -3.60 -20.25
CA GLY A 669 30.15 -4.35 -19.22
C GLY A 669 29.33 -4.71 -17.97
N ASP A 670 28.24 -4.00 -17.68
CA ASP A 670 27.38 -4.33 -16.53
C ASP A 670 26.31 -5.34 -16.92
N VAL A 671 26.72 -6.61 -17.05
CA VAL A 671 25.86 -7.71 -17.51
C VAL A 671 24.61 -7.94 -16.66
N ARG A 672 24.56 -7.42 -15.42
CA ARG A 672 23.36 -7.44 -14.58
C ARG A 672 22.18 -6.77 -15.30
N GLN A 673 22.47 -5.68 -16.01
CA GLN A 673 21.48 -4.85 -16.70
C GLN A 673 21.01 -5.44 -18.03
N CYS A 674 21.46 -6.64 -18.39
CA CYS A 674 20.93 -7.38 -19.53
C CYS A 674 19.74 -8.27 -19.15
N VAL A 675 19.47 -8.46 -17.86
CA VAL A 675 18.52 -9.46 -17.37
C VAL A 675 17.42 -8.79 -16.57
N TYR A 676 16.18 -9.06 -16.95
CA TYR A 676 15.01 -8.59 -16.22
C TYR A 676 14.80 -9.41 -14.94
N HIS A 677 14.50 -8.72 -13.84
CA HIS A 677 14.08 -9.31 -12.56
C HIS A 677 12.78 -8.68 -12.09
N ALA A 678 11.87 -9.52 -11.56
CA ALA A 678 10.68 -9.02 -10.89
C ALA A 678 11.04 -8.49 -9.49
N PRO A 679 10.32 -7.49 -8.95
CA PRO A 679 10.64 -6.89 -7.65
C PRO A 679 10.59 -7.87 -6.48
N THR A 680 9.88 -8.99 -6.63
CA THR A 680 9.75 -10.07 -5.65
C THR A 680 10.76 -11.20 -5.82
N ASP A 681 11.58 -11.18 -6.87
CA ASP A 681 12.67 -12.15 -7.04
C ASP A 681 13.62 -12.08 -5.84
N THR A 682 14.23 -13.20 -5.48
CA THR A 682 15.26 -13.19 -4.44
C THR A 682 16.48 -12.40 -4.89
N SER A 683 16.95 -11.47 -4.05
CA SER A 683 18.19 -10.72 -4.27
C SER A 683 19.37 -11.67 -4.54
N LYS A 684 19.97 -11.60 -5.73
CA LYS A 684 21.09 -12.42 -6.17
C LYS A 684 21.82 -11.78 -7.35
N ASN A 685 23.10 -12.12 -7.55
CA ASN A 685 23.89 -11.66 -8.69
C ASN A 685 23.90 -10.14 -8.88
N GLY A 686 23.87 -9.39 -7.77
CA GLY A 686 23.85 -7.92 -7.77
C GLY A 686 22.49 -7.27 -8.05
N PHE A 687 21.42 -8.05 -8.26
CA PHE A 687 20.04 -7.56 -8.19
C PHE A 687 19.58 -7.41 -6.73
N THR A 688 18.85 -6.33 -6.45
CA THR A 688 18.24 -6.02 -5.16
C THR A 688 16.72 -6.04 -5.27
N SER A 689 16.08 -6.89 -4.48
CA SER A 689 14.62 -7.00 -4.38
C SER A 689 13.98 -5.79 -3.74
N ALA A 690 12.72 -5.52 -4.08
CA ALA A 690 11.96 -4.42 -3.51
C ALA A 690 11.66 -4.62 -2.01
N LEU A 691 11.55 -3.51 -1.29
CA LEU A 691 11.07 -3.49 0.10
C LEU A 691 9.58 -3.79 0.18
N ALA A 692 8.80 -3.33 -0.80
CA ALA A 692 7.36 -3.54 -0.88
C ALA A 692 6.84 -3.43 -2.31
N THR A 693 5.63 -3.95 -2.52
CA THR A 693 4.91 -3.90 -3.79
C THR A 693 3.52 -3.33 -3.60
N PHE A 694 2.99 -2.64 -4.61
CA PHE A 694 1.73 -1.92 -4.55
C PHE A 694 0.90 -2.13 -5.81
N GLU A 695 -0.40 -1.85 -5.70
CA GLU A 695 -1.25 -1.72 -6.86
C GLU A 695 -0.80 -0.51 -7.70
N ALA A 696 -0.79 -0.66 -9.01
CA ALA A 696 -0.48 0.44 -9.90
C ALA A 696 -1.64 1.44 -9.99
N SER A 697 -1.41 2.74 -10.24
CA SER A 697 -0.11 3.41 -10.32
C SER A 697 0.24 4.06 -8.98
N THR A 698 1.35 3.64 -8.38
CA THR A 698 1.89 4.12 -7.10
C THR A 698 3.16 4.93 -7.34
N ASN A 699 3.07 6.24 -7.06
CA ASN A 699 4.07 7.22 -7.52
C ASN A 699 4.60 8.09 -6.40
N GLY A 700 3.73 8.74 -5.63
CA GLY A 700 4.16 9.70 -4.60
C GLY A 700 4.79 8.99 -3.40
N ILE A 701 5.81 9.59 -2.80
CA ILE A 701 6.42 9.12 -1.56
C ILE A 701 6.84 10.32 -0.71
N VAL A 702 6.57 10.24 0.59
CA VAL A 702 7.04 11.22 1.58
C VAL A 702 7.39 10.50 2.88
N GLU A 703 8.38 11.01 3.60
CA GLU A 703 8.60 10.62 5.00
C GLU A 703 7.65 11.44 5.89
N TYR A 704 6.91 10.77 6.77
CA TYR A 704 6.11 11.48 7.77
C TYR A 704 6.99 11.90 8.94
N THR A 705 7.11 13.21 9.18
CA THR A 705 8.03 13.76 10.20
C THR A 705 7.33 14.53 11.32
N ALA A 706 6.00 14.71 11.22
CA ALA A 706 5.20 15.35 12.26
C ALA A 706 4.99 14.40 13.46
N ASN A 707 4.80 15.00 14.63
CA ASN A 707 4.47 14.34 15.90
C ASN A 707 2.97 14.07 16.06
N CYS A 708 2.17 14.15 14.99
CA CYS A 708 0.78 13.72 15.01
C CYS A 708 0.65 12.26 15.44
N PHE A 709 -0.48 11.89 16.05
CA PHE A 709 -0.75 10.57 16.60
C PHE A 709 0.34 10.14 17.59
N GLN A 710 0.81 11.08 18.43
CA GLN A 710 1.90 10.87 19.37
C GLN A 710 3.21 10.39 18.71
N GLY A 711 3.43 10.78 17.45
CA GLY A 711 4.64 10.43 16.69
C GLY A 711 4.66 9.00 16.14
N GLN A 712 3.54 8.27 16.18
CA GLN A 712 3.49 6.87 15.69
C GLN A 712 3.84 6.70 14.21
N LEU A 713 3.66 7.74 13.39
CA LEU A 713 4.03 7.73 11.97
C LEU A 713 5.44 8.25 11.70
N ARG A 714 6.14 8.75 12.72
CA ARG A 714 7.39 9.47 12.51
C ARG A 714 8.49 8.55 11.98
N GLY A 715 9.04 8.90 10.81
CA GLY A 715 10.03 8.08 10.11
C GLY A 715 9.42 6.93 9.29
N ASP A 716 8.10 6.85 9.18
CA ASP A 716 7.46 5.96 8.23
C ASP A 716 7.38 6.60 6.84
N LEU A 717 7.40 5.74 5.82
CA LEU A 717 7.20 6.14 4.43
C LEU A 717 5.70 6.08 4.12
N LEU A 718 5.14 7.20 3.67
CA LEU A 718 3.78 7.27 3.15
C LEU A 718 3.82 7.33 1.62
N ILE A 719 3.07 6.43 1.00
CA ILE A 719 3.16 6.16 -0.44
C ILE A 719 1.80 6.35 -1.08
N SER A 720 1.74 7.22 -2.09
CA SER A 720 0.52 7.66 -2.75
C SER A 720 0.28 6.88 -4.04
N LYS A 721 -0.83 6.13 -4.06
CA LYS A 721 -1.38 5.49 -5.25
C LYS A 721 -2.39 6.40 -5.92
N TYR A 722 -1.97 6.97 -7.04
CA TYR A 722 -2.83 7.73 -7.91
C TYR A 722 -3.93 6.86 -8.55
N ALA A 723 -5.04 7.50 -8.91
CA ALA A 723 -6.08 6.89 -9.71
C ALA A 723 -6.69 7.93 -10.66
N VAL A 724 -6.85 7.56 -11.93
CA VAL A 724 -7.46 8.41 -12.97
C VAL A 724 -8.94 8.63 -12.67
N SER A 725 -9.62 7.56 -12.28
CA SER A 725 -10.96 7.54 -11.70
C SER A 725 -10.92 7.08 -10.23
N GLY A 726 -11.94 7.40 -9.44
CA GLY A 726 -12.01 7.02 -8.03
C GLY A 726 -11.10 7.84 -7.10
N SER A 727 -10.89 7.35 -5.88
CA SER A 727 -10.26 8.13 -4.81
C SER A 727 -8.74 7.90 -4.62
N GLY A 728 -8.17 6.85 -5.23
CA GLY A 728 -6.76 6.48 -4.99
C GLY A 728 -6.55 5.82 -3.62
N LYS A 729 -5.30 5.56 -3.24
CA LYS A 729 -4.95 4.97 -1.94
C LYS A 729 -3.69 5.60 -1.33
N LEU A 730 -3.64 5.66 -0.02
CA LEU A 730 -2.43 6.00 0.73
C LEU A 730 -1.97 4.76 1.50
N TYR A 731 -0.73 4.35 1.25
CA TYR A 731 -0.09 3.26 1.96
C TYR A 731 0.92 3.79 2.98
N ARG A 732 1.14 3.01 4.04
CA ARG A 732 2.21 3.18 5.01
C ARG A 732 3.16 2.00 4.95
N VAL A 733 4.45 2.30 4.93
CA VAL A 733 5.52 1.34 5.11
C VAL A 733 6.35 1.76 6.31
N SER A 734 6.27 0.97 7.38
CA SER A 734 7.13 1.13 8.54
C SER A 734 8.47 0.45 8.33
N LEU A 735 9.54 1.09 8.82
CA LEU A 735 10.90 0.63 8.67
C LEU A 735 11.44 0.07 10.00
N ASP A 736 12.39 -0.86 9.91
CA ASP A 736 13.10 -1.33 11.09
C ASP A 736 14.05 -0.25 11.62
N ALA A 737 14.64 -0.48 12.80
CA ALA A 737 15.55 0.49 13.42
C ALA A 737 16.78 0.82 12.56
N THR A 738 17.15 -0.04 11.60
CA THR A 738 18.25 0.23 10.66
C THR A 738 17.81 0.98 9.42
N GLY A 739 16.52 1.07 9.14
CA GLY A 739 15.97 1.63 7.91
C GLY A 739 16.14 0.73 6.69
N THR A 740 16.74 -0.46 6.81
CA THR A 740 17.08 -1.27 5.62
C THR A 740 16.03 -2.31 5.27
N LYS A 741 15.04 -2.53 6.15
CA LYS A 741 13.92 -3.45 5.93
C LYS A 741 12.61 -2.82 6.36
N ARG A 742 11.51 -3.29 5.78
CA ARG A 742 10.17 -3.00 6.30
C ARG A 742 9.85 -3.86 7.52
N VAL A 743 9.00 -3.35 8.40
CA VAL A 743 8.41 -4.07 9.54
C VAL A 743 6.94 -4.34 9.24
N GLY A 744 6.53 -5.61 9.35
CA GLY A 744 5.15 -6.02 9.09
C GLY A 744 4.70 -5.89 7.63
N ASP A 745 3.39 -5.88 7.45
CA ASP A 745 2.74 -5.69 6.16
C ASP A 745 2.60 -4.21 5.80
N VAL A 746 2.45 -3.93 4.51
CA VAL A 746 2.02 -2.61 4.03
C VAL A 746 0.61 -2.33 4.54
N GLU A 747 0.43 -1.20 5.21
CA GLU A 747 -0.86 -0.76 5.73
C GLU A 747 -1.55 0.19 4.74
N GLU A 748 -2.82 -0.02 4.43
CA GLU A 748 -3.66 0.95 3.70
C GLU A 748 -4.25 1.94 4.72
N LEU A 749 -3.70 3.16 4.79
CA LEU A 749 -4.13 4.18 5.73
C LEU A 749 -5.42 4.87 5.30
N ALA A 750 -5.60 5.07 3.99
CA ALA A 750 -6.77 5.73 3.42
C ALA A 750 -7.04 5.26 1.99
N LYS A 751 -8.31 5.26 1.59
CA LYS A 751 -8.75 5.07 0.20
C LYS A 751 -8.89 6.43 -0.50
N PHE A 752 -7.93 7.32 -0.27
CA PHE A 752 -7.95 8.68 -0.79
C PHE A 752 -6.53 9.22 -0.93
N SER A 753 -6.11 9.59 -2.14
CA SER A 753 -4.77 10.15 -2.37
C SER A 753 -4.66 10.89 -3.72
N GLY A 754 -3.43 11.16 -4.18
CA GLY A 754 -3.13 11.80 -5.47
C GLY A 754 -1.83 11.27 -6.10
N LEU A 755 -1.22 12.04 -7.02
CA LEU A 755 -0.01 11.61 -7.74
C LEU A 755 1.26 11.82 -6.91
N SER A 756 1.65 13.08 -6.73
CA SER A 756 2.73 13.48 -5.83
C SER A 756 2.17 13.77 -4.43
N ILE A 757 3.03 13.84 -3.43
CA ILE A 757 2.65 14.01 -2.03
C ILE A 757 3.66 14.88 -1.30
N VAL A 758 3.16 15.84 -0.51
CA VAL A 758 3.99 16.61 0.43
C VAL A 758 3.25 16.73 1.76
N MET A 759 4.00 16.68 2.86
CA MET A 759 3.47 16.97 4.19
C MET A 759 3.51 18.48 4.44
N ASN A 760 2.47 19.03 5.07
CA ASN A 760 2.45 20.43 5.49
C ASN A 760 2.89 20.60 6.95
N PRO A 761 3.06 21.86 7.43
CA PRO A 761 3.48 22.13 8.80
C PRO A 761 2.52 21.62 9.88
N PHE A 762 1.30 21.19 9.59
CA PHE A 762 0.36 20.60 10.57
C PHE A 762 0.22 19.08 10.41
N GLY A 763 1.11 18.43 9.64
CA GLY A 763 1.07 16.98 9.40
C GLY A 763 0.02 16.54 8.37
N ALA A 764 -0.66 17.48 7.70
CA ALA A 764 -1.58 17.15 6.61
C ALA A 764 -0.83 16.85 5.32
N LEU A 765 -1.33 15.88 4.56
CA LEU A 765 -0.74 15.41 3.32
C LEU A 765 -1.47 16.06 2.16
N ILE A 766 -0.76 16.82 1.33
CA ILE A 766 -1.31 17.51 0.16
C ILE A 766 -0.85 16.77 -1.09
N MET A 767 -1.82 16.40 -1.93
CA MET A 767 -1.61 15.51 -3.06
C MET A 767 -2.38 16.04 -4.28
N PRO A 768 -1.71 16.59 -5.30
CA PRO A 768 -2.40 16.95 -6.53
C PRO A 768 -2.96 15.72 -7.22
N ARG A 769 -4.19 15.84 -7.76
CA ARG A 769 -4.77 14.82 -8.64
C ARG A 769 -4.69 15.33 -10.07
N VAL A 770 -3.75 14.79 -10.83
CA VAL A 770 -3.36 15.36 -12.12
C VAL A 770 -4.49 15.32 -13.18
N GLN A 771 -5.35 14.29 -13.18
CA GLN A 771 -6.50 14.20 -14.11
C GLN A 771 -7.87 14.34 -13.42
N GLN A 772 -7.90 14.76 -12.16
CA GLN A 772 -9.14 15.04 -11.43
C GLN A 772 -9.20 16.53 -11.05
N PRO A 773 -10.39 17.11 -10.79
CA PRO A 773 -10.52 18.55 -10.71
C PRO A 773 -9.91 19.18 -9.45
N ASN A 774 -9.44 18.41 -8.46
CA ASN A 774 -9.15 18.94 -7.12
C ASN A 774 -7.76 18.55 -6.61
N ILE A 775 -7.24 19.31 -5.64
CA ILE A 775 -6.05 18.95 -4.86
C ILE A 775 -6.51 18.25 -3.59
N ALA A 776 -6.20 16.96 -3.46
CA ALA A 776 -6.58 16.13 -2.33
C ALA A 776 -5.76 16.47 -1.07
N VAL A 777 -6.40 16.44 0.09
CA VAL A 777 -5.76 16.60 1.39
C VAL A 777 -6.22 15.50 2.35
N LEU A 778 -5.27 14.86 3.03
CA LEU A 778 -5.54 14.04 4.21
C LEU A 778 -5.05 14.80 5.44
N LYS A 779 -6.00 15.25 6.27
CA LYS A 779 -5.72 16.02 7.48
C LYS A 779 -5.71 15.10 8.70
N PRO A 780 -4.69 15.15 9.58
CA PRO A 780 -4.69 14.38 10.81
C PRO A 780 -5.94 14.65 11.65
N ASP A 781 -6.66 13.59 12.00
CA ASP A 781 -7.80 13.63 12.90
C ASP A 781 -7.34 13.20 14.30
N GLU A 782 -6.79 14.17 15.02
CA GLU A 782 -6.33 13.97 16.40
C GLU A 782 -7.41 14.38 17.39
N GLU A 783 -7.66 13.52 18.37
CA GLU A 783 -8.54 13.85 19.48
C GLU A 783 -7.99 15.05 20.26
N LYS A 784 -8.88 16.01 20.57
CA LYS A 784 -8.49 17.16 21.39
C LYS A 784 -8.19 16.68 22.80
N THR A 785 -6.93 16.78 23.19
CA THR A 785 -6.51 16.53 24.58
C THR A 785 -6.71 17.78 25.44
N ASP A 786 -7.16 17.63 26.69
CA ASP A 786 -7.24 18.73 27.67
C ASP A 786 -5.86 19.16 28.24
N ALA A 787 -4.78 18.54 27.75
CA ALA A 787 -3.41 18.87 28.14
C ALA A 787 -3.07 20.36 27.87
N ARG A 788 -2.62 21.04 28.93
CA ARG A 788 -2.22 22.46 28.89
C ARG A 788 -0.72 22.66 28.63
N GLU A 789 0.06 21.59 28.64
CA GLU A 789 1.49 21.62 28.30
C GLU A 789 1.68 22.00 26.81
N PRO A 790 2.75 22.73 26.46
CA PRO A 790 3.06 23.00 25.06
C PRO A 790 3.37 21.70 24.33
N HIS A 791 2.85 21.58 23.10
CA HIS A 791 3.07 20.45 22.21
C HIS A 791 3.55 20.96 20.85
N VAL A 792 4.61 20.36 20.30
CA VAL A 792 5.07 20.64 18.93
C VAL A 792 4.55 19.56 18.00
N THR A 793 3.71 19.97 17.04
CA THR A 793 3.19 19.09 16.00
C THR A 793 4.22 18.89 14.90
N ALA A 794 4.84 19.94 14.38
CA ALA A 794 5.91 19.80 13.40
C ALA A 794 6.90 20.96 13.42
N VAL A 795 8.09 20.68 12.87
CA VAL A 795 9.16 21.64 12.61
C VAL A 795 9.43 21.60 11.11
N MET A 796 9.13 22.67 10.38
CA MET A 796 9.17 22.65 8.92
C MET A 796 9.79 23.92 8.31
N PRO A 797 10.80 23.81 7.42
CA PRO A 797 11.51 22.58 7.06
C PRO A 797 12.23 21.96 8.27
N ASN A 798 12.39 20.63 8.27
CA ASN A 798 13.05 19.86 9.34
C ASN A 798 14.57 19.76 9.15
N ARG A 799 15.15 20.48 8.19
CA ARG A 799 16.59 20.57 7.95
C ARG A 799 16.97 21.87 7.27
N GLY A 800 18.22 22.29 7.40
CA GLY A 800 18.74 23.49 6.74
C GLY A 800 20.22 23.74 7.03
N PRO A 801 20.78 24.88 6.60
CA PRO A 801 22.22 25.13 6.66
C PRO A 801 22.77 25.15 8.10
N SER A 802 23.96 24.59 8.33
CA SER A 802 24.69 24.72 9.62
C SER A 802 24.95 26.15 10.06
N THR A 803 24.96 27.11 9.14
CA THR A 803 25.05 28.54 9.47
C THR A 803 23.77 29.12 10.06
N GLY A 804 22.67 28.36 10.06
CA GLY A 804 21.33 28.85 10.40
C GLY A 804 20.85 29.93 9.44
N GLY A 805 19.86 30.70 9.89
CA GLY A 805 19.33 31.86 9.17
C GLY A 805 18.24 31.54 8.14
N ASN A 806 17.81 30.29 8.02
CA ASN A 806 16.58 29.94 7.31
C ASN A 806 15.36 30.08 8.24
N GLN A 807 14.21 30.40 7.65
CA GLN A 807 12.94 30.43 8.36
C GLN A 807 12.45 29.00 8.64
N VAL A 808 11.91 28.77 9.83
CA VAL A 808 11.31 27.50 10.26
C VAL A 808 9.95 27.79 10.90
N ALA A 809 8.92 27.07 10.45
CA ALA A 809 7.62 27.01 11.10
C ALA A 809 7.65 25.97 12.22
N ILE A 810 7.22 26.40 13.41
CA ILE A 810 6.94 25.53 14.55
C ILE A 810 5.44 25.57 14.77
N THR A 811 4.77 24.46 14.54
CA THR A 811 3.32 24.30 14.76
C THR A 811 3.07 23.44 15.97
N GLY A 812 1.88 23.53 16.55
CA GLY A 812 1.61 22.87 17.80
C GLY A 812 0.37 23.38 18.52
N ARG A 813 0.36 23.20 19.83
CA ARG A 813 -0.69 23.67 20.74
C ARG A 813 -0.06 24.32 21.96
N ASN A 814 -0.80 25.24 22.57
CA ASN A 814 -0.41 25.96 23.78
C ASN A 814 0.94 26.70 23.62
N LEU A 815 1.18 27.38 22.49
CA LEU A 815 2.45 28.08 22.19
C LEU A 815 2.44 29.57 22.60
N GLU A 816 1.49 29.98 23.43
CA GLU A 816 1.41 31.36 23.92
C GLU A 816 2.67 31.69 24.74
N GLY A 817 3.27 32.85 24.49
CA GLY A 817 4.49 33.27 25.18
C GLY A 817 5.74 32.41 24.92
N ALA A 818 5.68 31.48 23.94
CA ALA A 818 6.73 30.50 23.69
C ALA A 818 8.13 31.10 23.50
N LYS A 819 9.12 30.49 24.14
CA LYS A 819 10.56 30.56 23.79
C LYS A 819 10.95 29.23 23.14
N VAL A 820 11.68 29.30 22.04
CA VAL A 820 12.01 28.11 21.24
C VAL A 820 13.52 27.95 21.14
N TYR A 821 13.99 26.73 21.34
CA TYR A 821 15.41 26.37 21.34
C TYR A 821 15.64 25.21 20.37
N PHE A 822 16.72 25.31 19.57
CA PHE A 822 17.25 24.26 18.72
C PHE A 822 18.47 23.70 19.44
N GLY A 823 18.31 22.54 20.08
CA GLY A 823 19.24 22.11 21.12
C GLY A 823 19.30 23.15 22.25
N GLU A 824 20.49 23.68 22.52
CA GLU A 824 20.69 24.74 23.52
C GLU A 824 20.54 26.16 22.96
N SER A 825 20.45 26.31 21.63
CA SER A 825 20.50 27.62 20.98
C SER A 825 19.10 28.23 20.79
N PRO A 826 18.84 29.46 21.28
CA PRO A 826 17.55 30.10 21.11
C PRO A 826 17.32 30.51 19.66
N CYS A 827 16.12 30.26 19.11
CA CYS A 827 15.74 30.78 17.80
C CYS A 827 15.11 32.17 17.91
N ARG A 828 15.34 33.01 16.89
CA ARG A 828 14.75 34.36 16.83
C ARG A 828 13.35 34.29 16.24
N ILE A 829 12.33 34.39 17.10
CA ILE A 829 10.92 34.40 16.67
C ILE A 829 10.62 35.67 15.88
N THR A 830 10.06 35.50 14.68
CA THR A 830 9.73 36.60 13.75
C THR A 830 8.22 36.84 13.66
N ARG A 831 7.40 35.80 13.88
CA ARG A 831 5.94 35.89 13.82
C ARG A 831 5.29 34.84 14.72
N ARG A 832 4.09 35.13 15.21
CA ARG A 832 3.24 34.20 15.98
C ARG A 832 1.84 34.18 15.38
N GLY A 833 1.18 33.03 15.43
CA GLY A 833 -0.24 32.90 15.13
C GLY A 833 -1.11 33.46 16.25
N GLU A 834 -2.27 34.00 15.88
CA GLU A 834 -3.26 34.55 16.82
C GLU A 834 -3.86 33.47 17.73
N GLU A 835 -4.03 32.24 17.20
CA GLU A 835 -4.55 31.09 17.95
C GLU A 835 -3.47 30.35 18.77
N HIS A 836 -2.23 30.87 18.78
CA HIS A 836 -1.11 30.31 19.55
C HIS A 836 -0.80 28.83 19.25
N ASP A 837 -1.04 28.41 18.02
CA ASP A 837 -0.86 27.06 17.49
C ASP A 837 0.25 26.98 16.42
N TRP A 838 0.87 28.12 16.09
CA TRP A 838 2.09 28.16 15.30
C TRP A 838 2.90 29.43 15.54
N LEU A 839 4.19 29.38 15.21
CA LEU A 839 5.09 30.51 15.14
C LEU A 839 6.13 30.30 14.02
N LEU A 840 6.74 31.40 13.57
CA LEU A 840 7.90 31.39 12.69
C LEU A 840 9.12 31.88 13.45
N CYS A 841 10.25 31.22 13.26
CA CYS A 841 11.53 31.72 13.74
C CYS A 841 12.67 31.45 12.78
N MET A 842 13.77 32.18 12.98
CA MET A 842 15.02 31.96 12.24
C MET A 842 15.85 30.92 13.00
N ALA A 843 16.20 29.82 12.34
CA ALA A 843 17.04 28.79 12.93
C ALA A 843 18.41 29.39 13.33
N PRO A 844 18.92 29.13 14.54
CA PRO A 844 20.26 29.55 14.93
C PRO A 844 21.32 28.70 14.20
N PRO A 845 22.59 29.13 14.14
CA PRO A 845 23.68 28.25 13.71
C PRO A 845 23.78 27.00 14.59
N GLY A 846 24.19 25.87 14.02
CA GLY A 846 24.27 24.60 14.73
C GLY A 846 24.84 23.47 13.88
N GLU A 847 24.93 22.28 14.46
CA GLU A 847 25.48 21.07 13.83
C GLU A 847 24.67 19.83 14.21
N GLY A 848 24.62 18.85 13.29
CA GLY A 848 23.99 17.56 13.53
C GLY A 848 22.47 17.63 13.73
N SER A 849 21.92 16.55 14.28
CA SER A 849 20.50 16.45 14.64
C SER A 849 20.27 17.08 16.01
N VAL A 850 19.22 17.89 16.14
CA VAL A 850 18.82 18.51 17.41
C VAL A 850 17.33 18.38 17.66
N ASN A 851 16.96 18.35 18.94
CA ASN A 851 15.58 18.50 19.38
C ASN A 851 15.18 19.97 19.31
N VAL A 852 13.92 20.25 18.98
CA VAL A 852 13.34 21.58 19.10
C VAL A 852 12.44 21.64 20.32
N VAL A 853 12.85 22.43 21.30
CA VAL A 853 12.18 22.55 22.59
C VAL A 853 11.45 23.88 22.68
N VAL A 854 10.17 23.83 23.05
CA VAL A 854 9.36 25.01 23.33
C VAL A 854 9.09 25.11 24.83
N MET A 855 9.42 26.26 25.39
CA MET A 855 9.14 26.61 26.79
C MET A 855 8.05 27.69 26.83
N THR A 856 7.02 27.45 27.62
CA THR A 856 5.93 28.40 27.91
C THR A 856 5.76 28.51 29.42
N SER A 857 4.84 29.38 29.88
CA SER A 857 4.48 29.41 31.31
C SER A 857 3.72 28.16 31.77
N SER A 858 3.15 27.38 30.84
CA SER A 858 2.41 26.15 31.16
C SER A 858 3.28 24.89 31.18
N GLY A 859 4.54 24.98 30.73
CA GLY A 859 5.48 23.86 30.77
C GLY A 859 6.54 23.91 29.69
N THR A 860 7.17 22.76 29.44
CA THR A 860 8.16 22.57 28.38
C THR A 860 7.76 21.36 27.55
N THR A 861 7.89 21.45 26.24
CA THR A 861 7.59 20.33 25.34
C THR A 861 8.49 19.14 25.64
N LYS A 862 7.90 17.95 25.67
CA LYS A 862 8.67 16.70 25.64
C LYS A 862 9.07 16.43 24.19
N SER A 863 10.38 16.44 23.90
CA SER A 863 10.87 15.97 22.61
C SER A 863 11.11 14.46 22.71
N ILE A 864 10.51 13.72 21.79
CA ILE A 864 10.62 12.26 21.70
C ILE A 864 11.65 11.82 20.65
N HIS A 865 11.99 12.68 19.67
CA HIS A 865 13.05 12.45 18.68
C HIS A 865 13.62 13.78 18.13
N ASN A 866 14.71 13.70 17.35
CA ASN A 866 15.35 14.87 16.72
C ASN A 866 14.46 15.56 15.68
N ASP A 867 14.12 16.83 15.91
CA ASP A 867 13.16 17.59 15.10
C ASP A 867 13.81 18.41 13.97
N TYR A 868 15.11 18.68 14.05
CA TYR A 868 15.82 19.49 13.07
C TYR A 868 17.24 18.95 12.77
N PHE A 869 17.66 18.99 11.50
CA PHE A 869 19.02 18.61 11.09
C PHE A 869 19.80 19.76 10.44
N TYR A 870 20.99 20.03 10.96
CA TYR A 870 21.93 20.99 10.39
C TYR A 870 22.85 20.34 9.35
N LEU A 871 22.72 20.80 8.11
CA LEU A 871 23.49 20.36 6.95
C LEU A 871 24.94 20.85 7.05
N ARG A 872 25.89 19.96 6.76
CA ARG A 872 27.32 20.30 6.71
C ARG A 872 27.58 21.27 5.55
N LYS A 873 28.60 22.13 5.71
CA LYS A 873 28.99 23.10 4.68
C LYS A 873 29.45 22.43 3.39
#